data_AF-B0G963-F1
#
_entry.id   AF-B0G963-F1
#
_cell.length_a   1.000
_cell.length_b   1.000
_cell.length_c   1.000
_cell.angle_alpha   90.00
_cell.angle_beta   90.00
_cell.angle_gamma   90.00
#
_symmetry.space_group_name_H-M   'P 1'
#
loop_
_entity.id
_entity.type
_entity.pdbx_description
1 polymer ?
#
loop_
_entity_poly.entity_id
_entity_poly.type
_entity_poly.pdbx_seq_one_letter_code
_entity_poly.pdbx_strand_id
1 'polypeptide(L)'
;MNKNEQDMIRKIKEKSEQVPVPKALEPRQIEAKLAGKKKKVWTPARIGGLAAACLVLIVGVMVYQNYFKMEDATRDDKIACSDVTISDSTKVESAAEYKDVYAYLEKYKKDQERDSAYTSSWARSLNDIRVDESADSKASGDAAQNIEESSTAAADTGMASGSYSETNVRQEGVDEGDTAKTDGTYLYVLKDKSDQIAIIDTRDNRMKQTATITVEDVSEIQEMYLDIERNQLIAVCDGYVGGKWNDDDYGYGQRANTTAVTYDISDRENPKEVGRVSQSGYYNSSRIADGYLYLFSDYYVTLDGITAKNPKSYIPLVNDNLIKETDICLPSISKADMYSIITSVSLENPNETAHSKALLADGGNLYVSNDNIYFYENVWQYSGKDVTTIRKVSYESGKLTAGAQCKIDGYINDSFSIDEYDGYLRVVVTDGDTNSVYVLNQELKETGSIKGLAEEERVYSARFMGKVGYFVTFKETDPLFSVDLSDPKNPKIIGALKIPGFSDYLHPYGKNKLLGIGMNVDEKTMSTDGVKLTMFDISDPENVKEEQTYVIENVYYTDVSYDYKAALVDAEKNLIGFAADSEGGREYYTFSYDEKQGFTCTMHEEINGNSMRITRGIYIEDTLYVIQGNIIEAYSLKDFKKVDDIIL
;
A
#
# COMPACT_ATOMS: atom_id res chain seq x y z
N MET A 1 -20.89 40.82 -6.39
CA MET A 1 -21.41 40.59 -5.03
C MET A 1 -22.83 41.12 -4.93
N ASN A 2 -23.82 40.25 -4.75
CA ASN A 2 -25.23 40.66 -4.67
C ASN A 2 -25.64 40.92 -3.20
N LYS A 3 -26.71 41.70 -2.97
CA LYS A 3 -27.21 42.14 -1.65
C LYS A 3 -27.36 41.01 -0.61
N ASN A 4 -27.63 39.78 -1.05
CA ASN A 4 -27.78 38.62 -0.17
C ASN A 4 -26.47 38.17 0.49
N GLU A 5 -25.33 38.35 -0.19
CA GLU A 5 -24.00 38.00 0.35
C GLU A 5 -23.56 39.01 1.43
N GLN A 6 -23.89 40.30 1.23
CA GLN A 6 -23.61 41.33 2.23
C GLN A 6 -24.44 41.13 3.52
N ASP A 7 -25.69 40.69 3.39
CA ASP A 7 -26.55 40.39 4.55
C ASP A 7 -26.10 39.12 5.31
N MET A 8 -25.55 38.14 4.60
CA MET A 8 -25.02 36.92 5.21
C MET A 8 -23.72 37.18 5.97
N ILE A 9 -22.80 37.97 5.40
CA ILE A 9 -21.55 38.38 6.08
C ILE A 9 -21.86 39.22 7.33
N ARG A 10 -22.86 40.11 7.26
CA ARG A 10 -23.30 40.88 8.44
C ARG A 10 -23.83 39.96 9.55
N LYS A 11 -24.67 38.98 9.21
CA LYS A 11 -25.20 38.00 10.19
C LYS A 11 -24.12 37.10 10.79
N ILE A 12 -23.09 36.74 10.03
CA ILE A 12 -21.94 35.97 10.53
C ILE A 12 -21.14 36.81 11.52
N LYS A 13 -20.92 38.10 11.22
CA LYS A 13 -20.20 39.01 12.10
C LYS A 13 -20.94 39.26 13.42
N GLU A 14 -22.25 39.49 13.36
CA GLU A 14 -23.11 39.66 14.55
C GLU A 14 -23.18 38.39 15.42
N LYS A 15 -23.12 37.19 14.82
CA LYS A 15 -23.09 35.91 15.57
C LYS A 15 -21.73 35.61 16.19
N SER A 16 -20.63 36.06 15.58
CA SER A 16 -19.27 35.85 16.11
C SER A 16 -18.95 36.71 17.34
N GLU A 17 -19.65 37.84 17.53
CA GLU A 17 -19.47 38.71 18.69
C GLU A 17 -20.15 38.19 19.98
N GLN A 18 -20.98 37.14 19.88
CA GLN A 18 -21.74 36.60 21.03
C GLN A 18 -21.15 35.31 21.64
N VAL A 19 -20.00 34.83 21.17
CA VAL A 19 -19.35 33.62 21.73
C VAL A 19 -18.16 34.03 22.60
N PRO A 20 -18.28 34.03 23.94
CA PRO A 20 -17.14 34.35 24.81
C PRO A 20 -16.09 33.24 24.74
N VAL A 21 -14.83 33.64 24.57
CA VAL A 21 -13.67 32.74 24.57
C VAL A 21 -13.61 31.99 25.92
N PRO A 22 -13.47 30.64 25.91
CA PRO A 22 -13.34 29.86 27.13
C PRO A 22 -12.14 30.31 27.99
N LYS A 23 -12.34 30.48 29.30
CA LYS A 23 -11.32 30.96 30.25
C LYS A 23 -10.00 30.18 30.23
N ALA A 24 -10.03 28.91 29.81
CA ALA A 24 -8.85 28.05 29.70
C ALA A 24 -7.87 28.49 28.58
N LEU A 25 -8.35 29.29 27.62
CA LEU A 25 -7.57 29.82 26.50
C LEU A 25 -7.18 31.30 26.72
N GLU A 26 -7.41 31.86 27.91
CA GLU A 26 -6.94 33.20 28.23
C GLU A 26 -5.40 33.22 28.24
N PRO A 27 -4.74 34.23 27.62
CA PRO A 27 -3.29 34.30 27.47
C PRO A 27 -2.50 34.08 28.77
N ARG A 28 -3.02 34.54 29.91
CA ARG A 28 -2.40 34.34 31.25
C ARG A 28 -2.39 32.88 31.71
N GLN A 29 -3.40 32.09 31.36
CA GLN A 29 -3.48 30.66 31.73
C GLN A 29 -2.50 29.83 30.88
N ILE A 30 -2.29 30.24 29.63
CA ILE A 30 -1.31 29.64 28.71
C ILE A 30 0.12 29.96 29.16
N GLU A 31 0.40 31.21 29.55
CA GLU A 31 1.69 31.62 30.11
C GLU A 31 2.04 30.88 31.40
N ALA A 32 1.05 30.62 32.27
CA ALA A 32 1.25 29.85 33.49
C ALA A 32 1.60 28.38 33.22
N LYS A 33 1.04 27.76 32.17
CA LYS A 33 1.36 26.38 31.75
C LYS A 33 2.75 26.26 31.11
N LEU A 34 3.27 27.33 30.53
CA LEU A 34 4.58 27.35 29.86
C LEU A 34 5.76 27.64 30.80
N ALA A 35 5.51 28.18 32.00
CA ALA A 35 6.57 28.59 32.93
C ALA A 35 7.32 27.43 33.63
N GLY A 36 6.91 26.17 33.43
CA GLY A 36 7.43 25.01 34.18
C GLY A 36 8.38 24.05 33.46
N LYS A 37 8.59 24.15 32.13
CA LYS A 37 9.38 23.16 31.37
C LYS A 37 10.73 23.73 30.91
N LYS A 38 11.83 23.06 31.28
CA LYS A 38 13.21 23.41 30.88
C LYS A 38 13.37 23.39 29.36
N LYS A 39 13.95 24.45 28.79
CA LYS A 39 14.25 24.59 27.36
C LYS A 39 15.34 23.61 26.92
N LYS A 40 14.99 22.57 26.16
CA LYS A 40 15.92 21.88 25.24
C LYS A 40 15.94 22.65 23.91
N VAL A 41 17.11 22.88 23.35
CA VAL A 41 17.30 23.60 22.07
C VAL A 41 16.94 22.63 20.93
N TRP A 42 15.94 22.99 20.12
CA TRP A 42 15.49 22.23 18.95
C TRP A 42 16.10 22.83 17.67
N THR A 43 16.48 21.99 16.71
CA THR A 43 16.92 22.40 15.37
C THR A 43 15.71 22.70 14.46
N PRO A 44 15.83 23.66 13.53
CA PRO A 44 14.70 24.24 12.79
C PRO A 44 13.96 23.28 11.83
N ALA A 45 14.53 22.11 11.50
CA ALA A 45 13.87 21.09 10.68
C ALA A 45 12.62 20.48 11.35
N ARG A 46 12.60 20.39 12.69
CA ARG A 46 11.48 19.78 13.45
C ARG A 46 10.23 20.67 13.55
N ILE A 47 10.36 21.98 13.34
CA ILE A 47 9.20 22.91 13.32
C ILE A 47 8.52 22.89 11.95
N GLY A 48 9.25 22.56 10.87
CA GLY A 48 8.70 22.45 9.52
C GLY A 48 7.76 21.26 9.34
N GLY A 49 8.09 20.10 9.91
CA GLY A 49 7.25 18.88 9.83
C GLY A 49 5.92 19.00 10.57
N LEU A 50 5.92 19.63 11.76
CA LEU A 50 4.72 19.84 12.59
C LEU A 50 3.71 20.84 11.99
N ALA A 51 4.19 21.83 11.23
CA ALA A 51 3.31 22.76 10.53
C ALA A 51 2.70 22.14 9.25
N ALA A 52 3.40 21.21 8.60
CA ALA A 52 2.91 20.51 7.41
C ALA A 52 1.75 19.55 7.75
N ALA A 53 1.83 18.79 8.84
CA ALA A 53 0.77 17.85 9.24
C ALA A 53 -0.58 18.53 9.55
N CYS A 54 -0.56 19.69 10.23
CA CYS A 54 -1.78 20.46 10.52
C CYS A 54 -2.32 21.21 9.28
N LEU A 55 -1.44 21.61 8.34
CA LEU A 55 -1.85 22.25 7.08
C LEU A 55 -2.45 21.25 6.09
N VAL A 56 -1.97 20.00 6.04
CA VAL A 56 -2.55 18.95 5.18
C VAL A 56 -4.01 18.64 5.56
N LEU A 57 -4.34 18.66 6.86
CA LEU A 57 -5.73 18.44 7.31
C LEU A 57 -6.66 19.64 7.03
N ILE A 58 -6.17 20.88 7.19
CA ILE A 58 -6.98 22.08 6.93
C ILE A 58 -7.10 22.37 5.42
N VAL A 59 -6.02 22.14 4.64
CA VAL A 59 -6.04 22.23 3.17
C VAL A 59 -6.83 21.08 2.59
N GLY A 60 -6.76 19.86 3.14
CA GLY A 60 -7.60 18.73 2.74
C GLY A 60 -9.09 19.04 2.89
N VAL A 61 -9.52 19.61 4.02
CA VAL A 61 -10.91 20.02 4.25
C VAL A 61 -11.32 21.23 3.40
N MET A 62 -10.43 22.22 3.18
CA MET A 62 -10.73 23.36 2.31
C MET A 62 -10.74 23.01 0.81
N VAL A 63 -9.86 22.11 0.35
CA VAL A 63 -9.86 21.58 -1.01
C VAL A 63 -11.09 20.71 -1.22
N TYR A 64 -11.44 19.84 -0.26
CA TYR A 64 -12.67 19.03 -0.29
C TYR A 64 -13.95 19.90 -0.29
N GLN A 65 -14.02 20.94 0.55
CA GLN A 65 -15.15 21.88 0.59
C GLN A 65 -15.21 22.81 -0.64
N ASN A 66 -14.09 23.13 -1.27
CA ASN A 66 -14.07 23.87 -2.55
C ASN A 66 -14.37 22.97 -3.74
N TYR A 67 -13.98 21.69 -3.73
CA TYR A 67 -14.33 20.71 -4.76
C TYR A 67 -15.85 20.52 -4.82
N PHE A 68 -16.50 20.32 -3.67
CA PHE A 68 -17.97 20.19 -3.59
C PHE A 68 -18.74 21.49 -3.87
N LYS A 69 -18.13 22.67 -3.68
CA LYS A 69 -18.77 23.95 -4.05
C LYS A 69 -18.65 24.29 -5.54
N MET A 70 -17.76 23.65 -6.29
CA MET A 70 -17.66 23.85 -7.74
C MET A 70 -18.70 23.04 -8.52
N GLU A 71 -19.31 22.01 -7.92
CA GLU A 71 -20.30 21.16 -8.59
C GLU A 71 -21.66 21.87 -8.83
N ASP A 72 -21.99 22.89 -8.03
CA ASP A 72 -23.26 23.62 -8.14
C ASP A 72 -23.24 24.77 -9.17
N ALA A 73 -22.08 25.13 -9.72
CA ALA A 73 -21.89 26.39 -10.46
C ALA A 73 -21.58 26.26 -11.97
N THR A 74 -21.61 25.08 -12.58
CA THR A 74 -21.37 24.94 -14.03
C THR A 74 -22.31 23.93 -14.69
N ARG A 75 -23.61 24.27 -14.76
CA ARG A 75 -24.54 23.73 -15.76
C ARG A 75 -24.77 24.77 -16.86
N ASP A 76 -23.78 24.92 -17.74
CA ASP A 76 -23.94 25.25 -19.16
C ASP A 76 -22.58 25.64 -19.74
N ASP A 77 -21.87 24.66 -20.31
CA ASP A 77 -21.33 24.78 -21.67
C ASP A 77 -20.81 23.42 -22.15
N LYS A 78 -21.24 23.03 -23.35
CA LYS A 78 -20.94 21.75 -23.98
C LYS A 78 -19.54 21.78 -24.60
N ILE A 79 -18.61 20.98 -24.07
CA ILE A 79 -17.76 19.99 -24.77
C ILE A 79 -16.92 19.24 -23.72
N ALA A 80 -16.94 17.93 -23.84
CA ALA A 80 -16.93 16.99 -22.73
C ALA A 80 -15.58 16.27 -22.58
N CYS A 81 -15.07 16.20 -21.37
CA CYS A 81 -14.24 15.07 -21.01
C CYS A 81 -15.14 13.84 -21.00
N SER A 82 -14.90 12.91 -21.93
CA SER A 82 -15.76 11.75 -22.15
C SER A 82 -15.23 10.55 -21.37
N ASP A 83 -16.14 9.75 -20.83
CA ASP A 83 -15.85 8.46 -20.21
C ASP A 83 -14.90 7.61 -21.08
N VAL A 84 -13.93 6.97 -20.42
CA VAL A 84 -13.05 6.00 -21.06
C VAL A 84 -13.90 4.80 -21.47
N THR A 85 -13.83 4.42 -22.74
CA THR A 85 -14.53 3.21 -23.20
C THR A 85 -13.87 1.97 -22.61
N ILE A 86 -14.66 1.15 -21.92
CA ILE A 86 -14.24 -0.13 -21.30
C ILE A 86 -14.84 -1.28 -22.11
N SER A 87 -14.01 -2.24 -22.49
CA SER A 87 -14.36 -3.45 -23.22
C SER A 87 -15.36 -4.34 -22.45
N ASP A 88 -16.29 -4.95 -23.16
CA ASP A 88 -17.18 -6.01 -22.65
C ASP A 88 -16.60 -7.42 -22.86
N SER A 89 -15.37 -7.54 -23.38
CA SER A 89 -14.73 -8.85 -23.54
C SER A 89 -14.58 -9.53 -22.19
N THR A 90 -14.83 -10.85 -22.17
CA THR A 90 -14.69 -11.71 -20.99
C THR A 90 -13.36 -12.47 -20.98
N LYS A 91 -12.50 -12.24 -21.98
CA LYS A 91 -11.18 -12.86 -22.11
C LYS A 91 -10.13 -11.78 -22.30
N VAL A 92 -8.97 -12.02 -21.69
CA VAL A 92 -7.78 -11.22 -21.93
C VAL A 92 -7.28 -11.52 -23.34
N GLU A 93 -7.25 -10.50 -24.19
CA GLU A 93 -6.76 -10.59 -25.57
C GLU A 93 -5.26 -10.25 -25.59
N SER A 94 -4.49 -10.97 -26.40
CA SER A 94 -3.07 -10.66 -26.64
C SER A 94 -2.91 -9.93 -27.96
N ALA A 95 -1.86 -9.12 -28.07
CA ALA A 95 -1.49 -8.50 -29.34
C ALA A 95 -1.10 -9.58 -30.36
N ALA A 96 -1.56 -9.44 -31.61
CA ALA A 96 -1.13 -10.29 -32.71
C ALA A 96 0.18 -9.76 -33.32
N GLU A 97 0.31 -8.43 -33.35
CA GLU A 97 1.48 -7.70 -33.84
C GLU A 97 1.74 -6.47 -32.95
N TYR A 98 2.99 -6.00 -32.84
CA TYR A 98 3.30 -4.80 -32.04
C TYR A 98 2.53 -3.53 -32.45
N LYS A 99 2.07 -3.44 -33.70
CA LYS A 99 1.25 -2.31 -34.17
C LYS A 99 -0.10 -2.22 -33.45
N ASP A 100 -0.62 -3.34 -32.94
CA ASP A 100 -1.86 -3.38 -32.18
C ASP A 100 -1.70 -2.60 -30.88
N VAL A 101 -0.56 -2.79 -30.21
CA VAL A 101 -0.16 -2.03 -29.02
C VAL A 101 0.06 -0.55 -29.35
N TYR A 102 0.79 -0.26 -30.43
CA TYR A 102 1.03 1.12 -30.88
C TYR A 102 -0.27 1.91 -31.10
N ALA A 103 -1.35 1.26 -31.55
CA ALA A 103 -2.64 1.93 -31.74
C ALA A 103 -3.24 2.48 -30.43
N TYR A 104 -3.07 1.78 -29.30
CA TYR A 104 -3.52 2.26 -27.98
C TYR A 104 -2.67 3.45 -27.50
N LEU A 105 -1.34 3.35 -27.64
CA LEU A 105 -0.39 4.40 -27.28
C LEU A 105 -0.62 5.68 -28.12
N GLU A 106 -0.84 5.53 -29.43
CA GLU A 106 -1.10 6.66 -30.32
C GLU A 106 -2.43 7.35 -29.96
N LYS A 107 -3.45 6.58 -29.56
CA LYS A 107 -4.72 7.15 -29.11
C LYS A 107 -4.55 7.88 -27.77
N TYR A 108 -3.80 7.31 -26.83
CA TYR A 108 -3.48 7.99 -25.57
C TYR A 108 -2.75 9.32 -25.81
N LYS A 109 -1.74 9.32 -26.68
CA LYS A 109 -1.00 10.52 -27.09
C LYS A 109 -1.91 11.60 -27.67
N LYS A 110 -2.78 11.24 -28.62
CA LYS A 110 -3.73 12.20 -29.24
C LYS A 110 -4.68 12.82 -28.23
N ASP A 111 -5.11 12.04 -27.23
CA ASP A 111 -5.95 12.54 -26.15
C ASP A 111 -5.18 13.53 -25.25
N GLN A 112 -3.94 13.20 -24.84
CA GLN A 112 -3.09 14.15 -24.09
C GLN A 112 -2.84 15.46 -24.86
N GLU A 113 -2.55 15.37 -26.16
CA GLU A 113 -2.33 16.55 -27.00
C GLU A 113 -3.60 17.40 -27.13
N ARG A 114 -4.77 16.78 -27.25
CA ARG A 114 -6.07 17.47 -27.28
C ARG A 114 -6.34 18.18 -25.95
N ASP A 115 -6.15 17.49 -24.83
CA ASP A 115 -6.47 18.02 -23.51
C ASP A 115 -5.48 19.15 -23.13
N SER A 116 -4.20 19.02 -23.50
CA SER A 116 -3.19 20.09 -23.39
C SER A 116 -3.50 21.29 -24.30
N ALA A 117 -3.89 21.05 -25.55
CA ALA A 117 -4.33 22.10 -26.46
C ALA A 117 -5.57 22.84 -25.92
N TYR A 118 -6.51 22.12 -25.30
CA TYR A 118 -7.68 22.71 -24.65
C TYR A 118 -7.28 23.55 -23.44
N THR A 119 -6.46 23.04 -22.52
CA THR A 119 -5.96 23.81 -21.37
C THR A 119 -5.20 25.05 -21.83
N SER A 120 -4.41 24.95 -22.90
CA SER A 120 -3.72 26.10 -23.49
C SER A 120 -4.67 27.12 -24.15
N SER A 121 -5.77 26.65 -24.75
CA SER A 121 -6.82 27.49 -25.36
C SER A 121 -7.70 28.15 -24.30
N TRP A 122 -8.04 27.43 -23.23
CA TRP A 122 -8.73 27.94 -22.06
C TRP A 122 -7.88 28.95 -21.31
N ALA A 123 -6.59 28.66 -21.09
CA ALA A 123 -5.62 29.60 -20.52
C ALA A 123 -5.46 30.86 -21.39
N ARG A 124 -5.47 30.72 -22.73
CA ARG A 124 -5.51 31.85 -23.66
C ARG A 124 -6.81 32.66 -23.56
N SER A 125 -7.96 31.99 -23.47
CA SER A 125 -9.27 32.63 -23.27
C SER A 125 -9.37 33.35 -21.92
N LEU A 126 -8.72 32.82 -20.87
CA LEU A 126 -8.60 33.48 -19.56
C LEU A 126 -7.63 34.67 -19.59
N ASN A 127 -6.58 34.60 -20.42
CA ASN A 127 -5.65 35.72 -20.64
C ASN A 127 -6.29 36.89 -21.41
N ASP A 128 -7.22 36.63 -22.34
CA ASP A 128 -8.00 37.68 -23.02
C ASP A 128 -9.02 38.36 -22.08
N ILE A 129 -9.37 37.71 -20.96
CA ILE A 129 -10.26 38.27 -19.92
C ILE A 129 -9.46 38.96 -18.80
N ARG A 130 -8.16 38.70 -18.69
CA ARG A 130 -7.28 39.28 -17.66
C ARG A 130 -6.24 40.22 -18.26
N VAL A 131 -6.71 41.36 -18.75
CA VAL A 131 -5.92 42.60 -18.70
C VAL A 131 -6.42 43.42 -17.51
N ASP A 132 -6.06 42.99 -16.30
CA ASP A 132 -5.47 43.90 -15.31
C ASP A 132 -4.96 43.11 -14.09
N GLU A 133 -3.83 43.59 -13.58
CA GLU A 133 -3.14 43.26 -12.33
C GLU A 133 -2.44 41.88 -12.18
N SER A 134 -1.12 42.00 -12.37
CA SER A 134 -0.02 41.16 -11.91
C SER A 134 0.01 40.88 -10.41
N ALA A 135 0.40 39.66 -10.02
CA ALA A 135 1.67 39.39 -9.31
C ALA A 135 1.80 37.93 -8.84
N ASP A 136 3.02 37.42 -9.02
CA ASP A 136 3.66 36.19 -8.57
C ASP A 136 3.07 35.41 -7.37
N SER A 137 2.96 34.08 -7.53
CA SER A 137 3.55 33.15 -6.56
C SER A 137 3.78 31.75 -7.17
N LYS A 138 4.91 31.16 -6.77
CA LYS A 138 5.51 29.91 -7.25
C LYS A 138 4.72 28.68 -6.75
N ALA A 139 4.51 27.72 -7.64
CA ALA A 139 4.02 26.38 -7.33
C ALA A 139 5.17 25.46 -6.90
N SER A 140 5.03 24.82 -5.74
CA SER A 140 5.70 23.57 -5.40
C SER A 140 4.84 22.42 -5.93
N GLY A 141 5.47 21.48 -6.65
CA GLY A 141 4.83 20.26 -7.12
C GLY A 141 4.82 19.20 -6.02
N ASP A 142 3.68 18.55 -5.86
CA ASP A 142 3.54 17.29 -5.12
C ASP A 142 3.26 16.18 -6.12
N ALA A 143 4.09 15.14 -6.04
CA ALA A 143 3.91 13.86 -6.70
C ALA A 143 2.99 13.00 -5.82
N ALA A 144 1.87 12.56 -6.40
CA ALA A 144 1.04 11.52 -5.82
C ALA A 144 1.66 10.17 -6.20
N GLN A 145 2.17 9.44 -5.21
CA GLN A 145 2.52 8.03 -5.33
C GLN A 145 1.51 7.23 -4.50
N ASN A 146 0.69 6.45 -5.20
CA ASN A 146 -0.11 5.39 -4.63
C ASN A 146 0.82 4.19 -4.36
N ILE A 147 0.75 3.63 -3.16
CA ILE A 147 1.47 2.40 -2.81
C ILE A 147 0.48 1.48 -2.09
N GLU A 148 0.42 0.26 -2.63
CA GLU A 148 -0.36 -0.90 -2.20
C GLU A 148 0.07 -1.40 -0.82
N GLU A 149 -0.81 -2.14 -0.14
CA GLU A 149 -0.45 -3.39 0.53
C GLU A 149 -1.72 -4.19 0.99
N SER A 150 -1.55 -5.49 1.31
CA SER A 150 -2.53 -6.58 1.18
C SER A 150 -2.46 -7.60 2.35
N SER A 151 -3.53 -8.09 3.01
CA SER A 151 -3.55 -9.42 3.70
C SER A 151 -4.91 -10.16 3.83
N THR A 152 -4.92 -11.49 3.67
CA THR A 152 -5.94 -12.45 4.14
C THR A 152 -5.28 -13.78 4.47
N ALA A 153 -5.57 -14.25 5.69
CA ALA A 153 -5.28 -15.59 6.13
C ALA A 153 -6.58 -16.13 6.70
N ALA A 154 -6.91 -17.37 6.33
CA ALA A 154 -7.84 -18.18 7.08
C ALA A 154 -7.02 -19.00 8.07
N ALA A 155 -7.32 -18.83 9.35
CA ALA A 155 -6.85 -19.62 10.49
C ALA A 155 -5.35 -19.93 10.51
N ASP A 156 -4.63 -19.12 11.29
CA ASP A 156 -3.32 -19.48 11.83
C ASP A 156 -3.37 -20.87 12.47
N THR A 157 -2.84 -21.84 11.72
CA THR A 157 -2.19 -23.06 12.22
C THR A 157 -0.92 -23.29 11.43
N GLY A 158 -0.27 -22.20 11.00
CA GLY A 158 1.12 -22.28 10.58
C GLY A 158 1.84 -22.80 11.81
N MET A 159 2.29 -24.06 11.76
CA MET A 159 3.08 -24.63 12.84
C MET A 159 4.31 -23.75 12.97
N ALA A 160 4.31 -22.82 13.93
CA ALA A 160 5.52 -22.33 14.55
C ALA A 160 6.11 -23.52 15.32
N SER A 161 6.70 -24.45 14.56
CA SER A 161 7.76 -25.30 15.06
C SER A 161 9.07 -24.51 15.19
N GLY A 162 9.08 -23.25 14.72
CA GLY A 162 10.24 -22.38 14.61
C GLY A 162 10.52 -21.57 15.87
N SER A 163 11.79 -21.48 16.16
CA SER A 163 12.38 -20.60 17.14
C SER A 163 12.55 -19.16 16.61
N TYR A 164 11.76 -18.64 15.67
CA TYR A 164 11.92 -17.28 15.12
C TYR A 164 10.69 -16.80 14.33
N SER A 165 10.57 -15.49 14.11
CA SER A 165 9.47 -14.86 13.35
C SER A 165 9.69 -14.88 11.84
N GLU A 166 8.60 -14.96 11.10
CA GLU A 166 8.57 -14.80 9.64
C GLU A 166 7.90 -13.48 9.24
N THR A 167 7.99 -13.11 7.96
CA THR A 167 7.27 -11.95 7.42
C THR A 167 5.77 -12.22 7.44
N ASN A 168 4.98 -11.23 7.85
CA ASN A 168 3.53 -11.27 7.77
C ASN A 168 3.10 -11.16 6.30
N VAL A 169 2.56 -12.23 5.71
CA VAL A 169 2.28 -12.34 4.27
C VAL A 169 0.81 -12.08 3.90
N ARG A 170 0.56 -11.66 2.65
CA ARG A 170 -0.80 -11.51 2.11
C ARG A 170 -1.55 -12.82 2.14
N GLN A 171 -0.98 -13.85 1.54
CA GLN A 171 -1.67 -15.06 1.16
C GLN A 171 -0.81 -16.24 1.59
N GLU A 172 -1.40 -17.17 2.36
CA GLU A 172 -0.70 -18.40 2.72
C GLU A 172 -0.29 -19.16 1.44
N GLY A 173 0.99 -19.56 1.38
CA GLY A 173 1.62 -20.21 0.23
C GLY A 173 2.30 -19.25 -0.76
N VAL A 174 2.15 -17.94 -0.56
CA VAL A 174 2.76 -16.89 -1.39
C VAL A 174 3.62 -15.99 -0.48
N ASP A 175 4.94 -16.16 -0.54
CA ASP A 175 5.89 -15.37 0.24
C ASP A 175 6.09 -13.96 -0.35
N GLU A 176 6.39 -13.00 0.52
CA GLU A 176 6.60 -11.59 0.19
C GLU A 176 7.97 -11.11 0.67
N GLY A 177 8.55 -10.15 -0.05
CA GLY A 177 9.80 -9.55 0.31
C GLY A 177 9.65 -8.61 1.51
N ASP A 178 10.75 -8.42 2.23
CA ASP A 178 10.79 -7.50 3.36
C ASP A 178 12.16 -6.80 3.46
N THR A 179 12.25 -5.75 4.25
CA THR A 179 13.48 -4.98 4.51
C THR A 179 14.32 -5.55 5.65
N ALA A 180 13.75 -6.46 6.44
CA ALA A 180 14.48 -7.24 7.42
C ALA A 180 13.93 -8.67 7.45
N LYS A 181 14.82 -9.68 7.46
CA LYS A 181 14.48 -11.10 7.56
C LYS A 181 15.45 -11.86 8.47
N THR A 182 15.10 -13.08 8.85
CA THR A 182 15.96 -13.97 9.65
C THR A 182 15.89 -15.42 9.16
N ASP A 183 16.99 -16.16 9.35
CA ASP A 183 17.03 -17.63 9.19
C ASP A 183 17.03 -18.37 10.55
N GLY A 184 16.71 -17.66 11.64
CA GLY A 184 16.74 -18.18 13.01
C GLY A 184 18.11 -18.17 13.67
N THR A 185 19.17 -17.74 12.98
CA THR A 185 20.53 -17.58 13.54
C THR A 185 21.16 -16.24 13.14
N TYR A 186 20.82 -15.73 11.97
CA TYR A 186 21.28 -14.46 11.44
C TYR A 186 20.09 -13.53 11.17
N LEU A 187 20.33 -12.23 11.29
CA LEU A 187 19.46 -11.19 10.74
C LEU A 187 20.05 -10.70 9.41
N TYR A 188 19.16 -10.38 8.48
CA TYR A 188 19.46 -9.79 7.18
C TYR A 188 18.70 -8.48 7.13
N VAL A 189 19.41 -7.35 7.10
CA VAL A 189 18.82 -6.01 7.31
C VAL A 189 19.23 -5.07 6.21
N LEU A 190 18.25 -4.46 5.56
CA LEU A 190 18.46 -3.40 4.58
C LEU A 190 18.91 -2.11 5.30
N LYS A 191 20.05 -1.56 4.89
CA LYS A 191 20.63 -0.34 5.48
C LYS A 191 19.89 0.92 5.03
N ASP A 192 20.06 2.02 5.76
CA ASP A 192 19.33 3.31 5.54
C ASP A 192 19.40 3.88 4.12
N LYS A 193 20.51 3.67 3.43
CA LYS A 193 20.72 4.17 2.06
C LYS A 193 20.11 3.28 1.00
N SER A 194 19.53 2.15 1.41
CA SER A 194 18.92 1.16 0.56
C SER A 194 19.86 0.56 -0.49
N ASP A 195 21.17 0.68 -0.37
CA ASP A 195 22.16 0.17 -1.33
C ASP A 195 22.86 -1.11 -0.84
N GLN A 196 22.62 -1.48 0.42
CA GLN A 196 23.35 -2.53 1.12
C GLN A 196 22.45 -3.33 2.05
N ILE A 197 22.68 -4.65 2.09
CA ILE A 197 22.08 -5.55 3.08
C ILE A 197 23.18 -6.01 4.03
N ALA A 198 23.01 -5.76 5.33
CA ALA A 198 23.89 -6.27 6.37
C ALA A 198 23.46 -7.69 6.79
N ILE A 199 24.44 -8.56 7.03
CA ILE A 199 24.23 -9.89 7.63
C ILE A 199 24.79 -9.85 9.05
N ILE A 200 23.94 -10.10 10.04
CA ILE A 200 24.25 -9.97 11.47
C ILE A 200 24.12 -11.35 12.11
N ASP A 201 25.22 -11.83 12.69
CA ASP A 201 25.21 -13.03 13.54
C ASP A 201 24.60 -12.69 14.90
N THR A 202 23.63 -13.47 15.35
CA THR A 202 22.96 -13.25 16.65
C THR A 202 23.30 -14.30 17.69
N ARG A 203 24.25 -15.20 17.41
CA ARG A 203 24.67 -16.24 18.36
C ARG A 203 25.31 -15.64 19.60
N ASP A 204 25.37 -16.45 20.65
CA ASP A 204 25.94 -16.07 21.96
C ASP A 204 25.25 -14.85 22.61
N ASN A 205 24.03 -14.52 22.18
CA ASN A 205 23.27 -13.33 22.59
C ASN A 205 24.05 -12.02 22.36
N ARG A 206 24.84 -11.94 21.28
CA ARG A 206 25.50 -10.70 20.85
C ARG A 206 25.43 -10.54 19.35
N MET A 207 24.97 -9.38 18.92
CA MET A 207 24.91 -9.02 17.52
C MET A 207 26.30 -8.68 17.00
N LYS A 208 26.69 -9.31 15.89
CA LYS A 208 27.91 -9.00 15.17
C LYS A 208 27.66 -8.99 13.67
N GLN A 209 27.81 -7.82 13.05
CA GLN A 209 27.82 -7.71 11.60
C GLN A 209 28.99 -8.53 11.03
N THR A 210 28.65 -9.50 10.20
CA THR A 210 29.57 -10.50 9.67
C THR A 210 29.87 -10.26 8.19
N ALA A 211 28.89 -9.78 7.43
CA ALA A 211 29.09 -9.38 6.04
C ALA A 211 28.14 -8.24 5.64
N THR A 212 28.40 -7.67 4.46
CA THR A 212 27.53 -6.71 3.80
C THR A 212 27.45 -7.05 2.33
N ILE A 213 26.24 -7.24 1.81
CA ILE A 213 25.97 -7.39 0.39
C ILE A 213 25.76 -5.98 -0.17
N THR A 214 26.52 -5.61 -1.20
CA THR A 214 26.31 -4.40 -1.99
C THR A 214 25.94 -4.83 -3.39
N VAL A 215 24.78 -4.41 -3.88
CA VAL A 215 24.33 -4.77 -5.23
C VAL A 215 24.90 -3.76 -6.22
N GLU A 216 25.69 -4.25 -7.18
CA GLU A 216 26.28 -3.40 -8.22
C GLU A 216 25.27 -3.07 -9.32
N ASP A 217 25.38 -1.88 -9.92
CA ASP A 217 24.57 -1.39 -11.04
C ASP A 217 23.06 -1.24 -10.78
N VAL A 218 22.69 -1.00 -9.52
CA VAL A 218 21.32 -0.64 -9.12
C VAL A 218 21.31 0.71 -8.39
N SER A 219 20.15 1.37 -8.31
CA SER A 219 20.01 2.62 -7.55
C SER A 219 19.60 2.35 -6.10
N GLU A 220 18.71 1.39 -5.89
CA GLU A 220 18.10 1.12 -4.59
C GLU A 220 17.62 -0.34 -4.54
N ILE A 221 17.81 -0.99 -3.40
CA ILE A 221 17.20 -2.26 -3.02
C ILE A 221 15.87 -1.93 -2.36
N GLN A 222 14.79 -2.49 -2.89
CA GLN A 222 13.43 -2.30 -2.37
C GLN A 222 13.15 -3.25 -1.21
N GLU A 223 13.47 -4.53 -1.39
CA GLU A 223 13.18 -5.60 -0.46
C GLU A 223 14.09 -6.82 -0.69
N MET A 224 14.02 -7.80 0.21
CA MET A 224 14.73 -9.06 0.09
C MET A 224 13.90 -10.30 0.44
N TYR A 225 14.32 -11.44 -0.09
CA TYR A 225 13.84 -12.78 0.27
C TYR A 225 14.98 -13.63 0.83
N LEU A 226 14.62 -14.61 1.66
CA LEU A 226 15.52 -15.67 2.11
C LEU A 226 14.94 -17.03 1.74
N ASP A 227 15.63 -17.76 0.87
CA ASP A 227 15.38 -19.18 0.65
C ASP A 227 16.37 -19.96 1.53
N ILE A 228 15.89 -20.33 2.73
CA ILE A 228 16.70 -21.02 3.74
C ILE A 228 17.11 -22.42 3.25
N GLU A 229 16.25 -23.10 2.49
CA GLU A 229 16.52 -24.44 1.98
C GLU A 229 17.68 -24.44 0.97
N ARG A 230 17.71 -23.44 0.08
CA ARG A 230 18.76 -23.28 -0.94
C ARG A 230 19.97 -22.47 -0.45
N ASN A 231 19.92 -21.90 0.75
CA ASN A 231 20.88 -20.90 1.23
C ASN A 231 21.03 -19.74 0.24
N GLN A 232 19.91 -19.15 -0.17
CA GLN A 232 19.92 -18.01 -1.08
C GLN A 232 19.28 -16.77 -0.43
N LEU A 233 19.84 -15.61 -0.75
CA LEU A 233 19.21 -14.31 -0.54
C LEU A 233 18.91 -13.69 -1.89
N ILE A 234 17.70 -13.17 -2.07
CA ILE A 234 17.33 -12.46 -3.30
C ILE A 234 17.09 -11.00 -2.96
N ALA A 235 17.85 -10.10 -3.55
CA ALA A 235 17.65 -8.66 -3.45
C ALA A 235 16.84 -8.18 -4.66
N VAL A 236 15.70 -7.54 -4.43
CA VAL A 236 14.89 -6.91 -5.47
C VAL A 236 15.19 -5.43 -5.47
N CYS A 237 15.58 -4.91 -6.63
CA CYS A 237 16.18 -3.58 -6.75
C CYS A 237 15.52 -2.77 -7.85
N ASP A 238 15.46 -1.46 -7.66
CA ASP A 238 15.28 -0.47 -8.71
C ASP A 238 16.63 0.03 -9.25
N GLY A 239 16.61 0.46 -10.50
CA GLY A 239 17.76 1.03 -11.19
C GLY A 239 17.36 1.79 -12.44
N TYR A 240 18.37 2.33 -13.11
CA TYR A 240 18.23 2.98 -14.41
C TYR A 240 19.17 2.34 -15.44
N VAL A 241 18.65 2.08 -16.64
CA VAL A 241 19.44 1.65 -17.78
C VAL A 241 20.19 2.85 -18.33
N GLY A 242 21.53 2.87 -18.20
CA GLY A 242 22.37 3.94 -18.76
C GLY A 242 23.54 4.41 -17.88
N GLY A 243 23.65 3.94 -16.64
CA GLY A 243 24.72 4.32 -15.71
C GLY A 243 24.42 5.58 -14.89
N LYS A 244 25.32 5.90 -13.94
CA LYS A 244 25.20 7.01 -12.98
C LYS A 244 24.90 8.35 -13.66
N TRP A 245 24.20 9.23 -12.94
CA TRP A 245 23.93 10.62 -13.30
C TRP A 245 25.14 11.28 -13.97
N ASN A 246 25.07 11.48 -15.28
CA ASN A 246 25.95 12.41 -15.98
C ASN A 246 25.20 13.73 -16.10
N ASP A 247 25.74 14.79 -15.50
CA ASP A 247 25.17 16.16 -15.51
C ASP A 247 24.91 16.72 -16.93
N ASP A 248 25.42 16.05 -17.98
CA ASP A 248 25.34 16.48 -19.37
C ASP A 248 24.14 15.88 -20.15
N ASP A 249 23.40 14.90 -19.61
CA ASP A 249 22.29 14.21 -20.29
C ASP A 249 20.91 14.67 -19.78
N TYR A 250 20.61 15.97 -19.96
CA TYR A 250 19.37 16.62 -19.51
C TYR A 250 18.13 16.33 -20.39
N GLY A 251 18.03 15.16 -21.02
CA GLY A 251 16.80 14.75 -21.67
C GLY A 251 16.96 13.56 -22.60
N TYR A 252 16.14 12.53 -22.37
CA TYR A 252 15.84 11.38 -23.24
C TYR A 252 16.53 10.02 -22.96
N GLY A 253 17.37 9.86 -21.93
CA GLY A 253 18.22 8.66 -21.80
C GLY A 253 17.84 7.56 -20.79
N GLN A 254 17.31 7.90 -19.62
CA GLN A 254 17.25 6.94 -18.50
C GLN A 254 15.91 6.19 -18.48
N ARG A 255 15.94 4.88 -18.75
CA ARG A 255 14.77 3.99 -18.57
C ARG A 255 14.88 3.31 -17.23
N ALA A 256 13.85 3.44 -16.39
CA ALA A 256 13.75 2.68 -15.15
C ALA A 256 13.79 1.18 -15.43
N ASN A 257 14.40 0.43 -14.51
CA ASN A 257 14.54 -1.01 -14.60
C ASN A 257 14.55 -1.64 -13.21
N THR A 258 13.76 -2.70 -13.04
CA THR A 258 13.72 -3.53 -11.85
C THR A 258 14.64 -4.74 -12.05
N THR A 259 15.41 -5.10 -11.03
CA THR A 259 16.38 -6.21 -11.08
C THR A 259 16.24 -7.10 -9.86
N ALA A 260 16.14 -8.41 -10.06
CA ALA A 260 16.32 -9.40 -9.02
C ALA A 260 17.76 -9.94 -9.08
N VAL A 261 18.49 -9.84 -7.96
CA VAL A 261 19.86 -10.33 -7.83
C VAL A 261 19.91 -11.37 -6.71
N THR A 262 20.31 -12.60 -7.05
CA THR A 262 20.36 -13.73 -6.12
C THR A 262 21.78 -13.99 -5.66
N TYR A 263 21.96 -14.16 -4.36
CA TYR A 263 23.22 -14.46 -3.69
C TYR A 263 23.16 -15.83 -3.03
N ASP A 264 24.19 -16.66 -3.23
CA ASP A 264 24.48 -17.80 -2.36
C ASP A 264 25.05 -17.28 -1.03
N ILE A 265 24.38 -17.63 0.07
CA ILE A 265 24.72 -17.24 1.44
C ILE A 265 25.17 -18.45 2.28
N SER A 266 25.47 -19.60 1.68
CA SER A 266 25.98 -20.79 2.40
C SER A 266 27.21 -20.49 3.26
N ASP A 267 28.06 -19.57 2.81
CA ASP A 267 29.06 -18.87 3.63
C ASP A 267 28.60 -17.43 3.92
N ARG A 268 28.04 -17.21 5.11
CA ARG A 268 27.51 -15.89 5.53
C ARG A 268 28.60 -14.81 5.66
N GLU A 269 29.89 -15.18 5.74
CA GLU A 269 30.98 -14.21 5.75
C GLU A 269 31.33 -13.73 4.33
N ASN A 270 31.03 -14.54 3.32
CA ASN A 270 31.36 -14.26 1.92
C ASN A 270 30.20 -14.60 0.96
N PRO A 271 29.07 -13.87 0.99
CA PRO A 271 27.98 -14.03 0.03
C PRO A 271 28.45 -13.86 -1.42
N LYS A 272 27.89 -14.63 -2.35
CA LYS A 272 28.29 -14.60 -3.78
C LYS A 272 27.09 -14.48 -4.69
N GLU A 273 27.11 -13.51 -5.60
CA GLU A 273 26.09 -13.42 -6.65
C GLU A 273 26.10 -14.69 -7.51
N VAL A 274 24.93 -15.31 -7.66
CA VAL A 274 24.70 -16.53 -8.46
C VAL A 274 23.64 -16.34 -9.54
N GLY A 275 22.87 -15.25 -9.49
CA GLY A 275 21.75 -15.01 -10.41
C GLY A 275 21.42 -13.54 -10.59
N ARG A 276 21.07 -13.13 -11.81
CA ARG A 276 20.58 -11.79 -12.12
C ARG A 276 19.53 -11.82 -13.23
N VAL A 277 18.38 -11.22 -12.98
CA VAL A 277 17.33 -10.97 -13.99
C VAL A 277 16.89 -9.52 -13.90
N SER A 278 16.76 -8.86 -15.05
CA SER A 278 16.30 -7.47 -15.17
C SER A 278 15.06 -7.35 -16.06
N GLN A 279 14.17 -6.41 -15.72
CA GLN A 279 13.02 -6.03 -16.54
C GLN A 279 12.77 -4.52 -16.51
N SER A 280 12.29 -3.99 -17.62
CA SER A 280 11.95 -2.56 -17.74
C SER A 280 10.91 -2.13 -16.72
N GLY A 281 10.92 -0.85 -16.34
CA GLY A 281 9.93 -0.26 -15.43
C GLY A 281 10.43 -0.08 -14.00
N TYR A 282 9.63 0.61 -13.20
CA TYR A 282 9.85 0.77 -11.76
C TYR A 282 9.31 -0.43 -11.01
N TYR A 283 9.95 -0.81 -9.91
CA TYR A 283 9.45 -1.86 -9.04
C TYR A 283 8.02 -1.54 -8.59
N ASN A 284 7.13 -2.52 -8.73
CA ASN A 284 5.78 -2.45 -8.19
C ASN A 284 5.67 -3.45 -7.02
N SER A 285 5.95 -4.72 -7.28
CA SER A 285 5.80 -5.78 -6.30
C SER A 285 6.67 -7.00 -6.65
N SER A 286 6.79 -7.95 -5.74
CA SER A 286 7.27 -9.29 -6.06
C SER A 286 6.67 -10.35 -5.14
N ARG A 287 6.62 -11.61 -5.57
CA ARG A 287 6.10 -12.74 -4.78
C ARG A 287 6.92 -14.00 -5.03
N ILE A 288 7.12 -14.84 -4.02
CA ILE A 288 7.60 -16.21 -4.23
C ILE A 288 6.43 -17.18 -4.06
N ALA A 289 6.19 -17.97 -5.10
CA ALA A 289 5.24 -19.09 -5.09
C ALA A 289 5.79 -20.20 -5.98
N ASP A 290 5.32 -21.43 -5.80
CA ASP A 290 5.58 -22.57 -6.70
C ASP A 290 7.04 -22.82 -7.18
N GLY A 291 8.05 -22.36 -6.42
CA GLY A 291 9.46 -22.49 -6.77
C GLY A 291 10.03 -21.37 -7.65
N TYR A 292 9.28 -20.28 -7.84
CA TYR A 292 9.64 -19.14 -8.66
C TYR A 292 9.45 -17.82 -7.91
N LEU A 293 10.32 -16.85 -8.20
CA LEU A 293 10.06 -15.44 -7.92
C LEU A 293 9.28 -14.83 -9.08
N TYR A 294 8.12 -14.25 -8.79
CA TYR A 294 7.32 -13.45 -9.70
C TYR A 294 7.63 -11.98 -9.45
N LEU A 295 8.27 -11.33 -10.43
CA LEU A 295 8.67 -9.93 -10.38
C LEU A 295 7.69 -9.04 -11.14
N PHE A 296 7.19 -7.99 -10.49
CA PHE A 296 6.23 -7.03 -11.04
C PHE A 296 6.88 -5.65 -11.18
N SER A 297 6.80 -5.06 -12.38
CA SER A 297 7.26 -3.68 -12.61
C SER A 297 6.33 -2.91 -13.53
N ASP A 298 6.34 -1.59 -13.35
CA ASP A 298 5.51 -0.66 -14.11
C ASP A 298 6.36 0.16 -15.07
N TYR A 299 6.15 -0.08 -16.36
CA TYR A 299 6.88 0.58 -17.44
C TYR A 299 6.00 1.61 -18.16
N TYR A 300 6.22 2.89 -17.87
CA TYR A 300 5.58 4.01 -18.55
C TYR A 300 6.27 4.32 -19.88
N VAL A 301 5.49 4.35 -20.97
CA VAL A 301 6.02 4.62 -22.31
C VAL A 301 6.20 6.12 -22.50
N THR A 302 7.44 6.55 -22.74
CA THR A 302 7.69 7.91 -23.25
C THR A 302 7.13 8.02 -24.67
N LEU A 303 6.01 8.74 -24.84
CA LEU A 303 5.25 8.80 -26.10
C LEU A 303 5.92 9.64 -27.20
N ASP A 304 6.98 10.38 -26.89
CA ASP A 304 7.74 11.14 -27.87
C ASP A 304 8.78 10.28 -28.59
N GLY A 305 8.78 10.38 -29.92
CA GLY A 305 9.71 9.62 -30.77
C GLY A 305 9.31 8.15 -31.01
N ILE A 306 8.20 7.67 -30.46
CA ILE A 306 7.72 6.31 -30.75
C ILE A 306 7.24 6.19 -32.20
N THR A 307 7.50 5.04 -32.83
CA THR A 307 6.95 4.75 -34.18
C THR A 307 6.57 3.28 -34.28
N ALA A 308 5.47 2.97 -34.97
CA ALA A 308 5.01 1.59 -35.16
C ALA A 308 6.09 0.66 -35.77
N LYS A 309 7.02 1.21 -36.56
CA LYS A 309 8.13 0.48 -37.20
C LYS A 309 9.33 0.21 -36.28
N ASN A 310 9.37 0.81 -35.09
CA ASN A 310 10.46 0.65 -34.13
C ASN A 310 9.91 0.17 -32.76
N PRO A 311 9.59 -1.13 -32.60
CA PRO A 311 9.09 -1.68 -31.33
C PRO A 311 9.96 -1.35 -30.11
N LYS A 312 11.29 -1.25 -30.26
CA LYS A 312 12.20 -0.89 -29.17
C LYS A 312 11.92 0.48 -28.52
N SER A 313 11.18 1.35 -29.19
CA SER A 313 10.80 2.64 -28.62
C SER A 313 9.61 2.58 -27.67
N TYR A 314 8.81 1.49 -27.66
CA TYR A 314 7.56 1.42 -26.88
C TYR A 314 7.22 0.04 -26.29
N ILE A 315 8.03 -0.99 -26.56
CA ILE A 315 7.86 -2.33 -25.99
C ILE A 315 8.91 -2.53 -24.88
N PRO A 316 8.51 -3.02 -23.69
CA PRO A 316 9.42 -3.28 -22.59
C PRO A 316 10.39 -4.44 -22.88
N LEU A 317 11.49 -4.45 -22.12
CA LEU A 317 12.55 -5.44 -22.18
C LEU A 317 12.58 -6.31 -20.93
N VAL A 318 12.91 -7.59 -21.09
CA VAL A 318 13.33 -8.50 -20.03
C VAL A 318 14.67 -9.10 -20.46
N ASN A 319 15.71 -8.97 -19.62
CA ASN A 319 17.09 -9.34 -19.95
C ASN A 319 17.51 -8.83 -21.34
N ASP A 320 17.31 -7.53 -21.60
CA ASP A 320 17.58 -6.83 -22.87
C ASP A 320 16.81 -7.31 -24.11
N ASN A 321 15.88 -8.25 -23.95
CA ASN A 321 15.06 -8.77 -25.04
C ASN A 321 13.64 -8.18 -24.99
N LEU A 322 13.10 -7.83 -26.16
CA LEU A 322 11.70 -7.40 -26.26
C LEU A 322 10.77 -8.54 -25.83
N ILE A 323 9.76 -8.20 -25.03
CA ILE A 323 8.64 -9.12 -24.79
C ILE A 323 7.94 -9.39 -26.13
N LYS A 324 7.61 -10.66 -26.40
CA LYS A 324 6.96 -11.08 -27.66
C LYS A 324 5.56 -10.49 -27.74
N GLU A 325 5.08 -10.24 -28.96
CA GLU A 325 3.75 -9.68 -29.24
C GLU A 325 2.64 -10.48 -28.54
N THR A 326 2.71 -11.81 -28.68
CA THR A 326 1.73 -12.75 -28.09
C THR A 326 1.78 -12.82 -26.56
N ASP A 327 2.83 -12.27 -25.95
CA ASP A 327 2.97 -12.15 -24.50
C ASP A 327 2.61 -10.75 -23.98
N ILE A 328 2.09 -9.88 -24.84
CA ILE A 328 1.53 -8.59 -24.47
C ILE A 328 0.01 -8.70 -24.49
N CYS A 329 -0.61 -8.52 -23.34
CA CYS A 329 -2.05 -8.46 -23.18
C CYS A 329 -2.55 -7.04 -23.43
N LEU A 330 -3.57 -6.90 -24.27
CA LEU A 330 -4.20 -5.63 -24.58
C LEU A 330 -5.04 -5.13 -23.38
N PRO A 331 -5.22 -3.81 -23.24
CA PRO A 331 -5.96 -3.22 -22.13
C PRO A 331 -7.46 -3.46 -22.27
N SER A 332 -8.16 -3.54 -21.13
CA SER A 332 -9.62 -3.49 -21.07
C SER A 332 -10.18 -2.12 -21.43
N ILE A 333 -9.34 -1.09 -21.37
CA ILE A 333 -9.67 0.31 -21.64
C ILE A 333 -9.20 0.73 -23.03
N SER A 334 -9.84 1.77 -23.57
CA SER A 334 -9.66 2.14 -24.97
C SER A 334 -8.38 2.90 -25.31
N LYS A 335 -7.53 3.18 -24.31
CA LYS A 335 -6.23 3.86 -24.40
C LYS A 335 -5.42 3.50 -23.16
N ALA A 336 -4.09 3.48 -23.28
CA ALA A 336 -3.17 3.07 -22.22
C ALA A 336 -1.74 3.52 -22.61
N ASP A 337 -0.89 3.84 -21.64
CA ASP A 337 0.51 4.23 -21.84
C ASP A 337 1.51 3.55 -20.90
N MET A 338 1.05 2.61 -20.09
CA MET A 338 1.87 1.89 -19.11
C MET A 338 1.75 0.37 -19.32
N TYR A 339 2.79 -0.37 -18.97
CA TYR A 339 2.72 -1.83 -18.87
C TYR A 339 2.98 -2.25 -17.43
N SER A 340 2.14 -3.14 -16.91
CA SER A 340 2.51 -3.98 -15.76
C SER A 340 3.17 -5.25 -16.29
N ILE A 341 4.44 -5.46 -15.95
CA ILE A 341 5.27 -6.56 -16.45
C ILE A 341 5.42 -7.61 -15.36
N ILE A 342 5.15 -8.86 -15.70
CA ILE A 342 5.27 -10.02 -14.83
C ILE A 342 6.37 -10.92 -15.40
N THR A 343 7.42 -11.20 -14.64
CA THR A 343 8.43 -12.20 -15.01
C THR A 343 8.58 -13.23 -13.91
N SER A 344 8.54 -14.52 -14.27
CA SER A 344 8.88 -15.61 -13.38
C SER A 344 10.36 -15.97 -13.50
N VAL A 345 11.07 -15.96 -12.37
CA VAL A 345 12.50 -16.27 -12.24
C VAL A 345 12.64 -17.55 -11.44
N SER A 346 13.40 -18.52 -11.95
CA SER A 346 13.59 -19.81 -11.27
C SER A 346 14.45 -19.63 -10.01
N LEU A 347 13.98 -20.15 -8.87
CA LEU A 347 14.81 -20.19 -7.65
C LEU A 347 15.94 -21.23 -7.76
N GLU A 348 15.74 -22.30 -8.55
CA GLU A 348 16.79 -23.28 -8.82
C GLU A 348 17.86 -22.74 -9.76
N ASN A 349 17.45 -21.97 -10.78
CA ASN A 349 18.34 -21.38 -11.78
C ASN A 349 18.13 -19.86 -11.85
N PRO A 350 18.69 -19.07 -10.93
CA PRO A 350 18.34 -17.65 -10.75
C PRO A 350 18.83 -16.69 -11.84
N ASN A 351 19.45 -17.20 -12.92
CA ASN A 351 19.73 -16.45 -14.15
C ASN A 351 18.69 -16.70 -15.25
N GLU A 352 17.76 -17.63 -15.05
CA GLU A 352 16.79 -18.07 -16.05
C GLU A 352 15.39 -17.55 -15.73
N THR A 353 14.77 -16.95 -16.74
CA THR A 353 13.34 -16.62 -16.70
C THR A 353 12.54 -17.77 -17.29
N ALA A 354 11.48 -18.21 -16.60
CA ALA A 354 10.60 -19.25 -17.12
C ALA A 354 9.59 -18.66 -18.11
N HIS A 355 9.01 -17.51 -17.79
CA HIS A 355 8.09 -16.79 -18.67
C HIS A 355 8.01 -15.32 -18.29
N SER A 356 7.69 -14.46 -19.26
CA SER A 356 7.34 -13.06 -19.03
C SER A 356 6.06 -12.69 -19.76
N LYS A 357 5.25 -11.83 -19.16
CA LYS A 357 4.00 -11.31 -19.74
C LYS A 357 3.87 -9.83 -19.40
N ALA A 358 3.36 -9.03 -20.31
CA ALA A 358 3.08 -7.62 -20.06
C ALA A 358 1.58 -7.33 -20.23
N LEU A 359 0.98 -6.64 -19.28
CA LEU A 359 -0.37 -6.13 -19.33
C LEU A 359 -0.30 -4.66 -19.71
N LEU A 360 -0.69 -4.29 -20.93
CA LEU A 360 -0.84 -2.87 -21.29
C LEU A 360 -2.03 -2.30 -20.50
N ALA A 361 -1.84 -1.15 -19.85
CA ALA A 361 -2.71 -0.59 -18.80
C ALA A 361 -2.53 0.94 -18.67
N ASP A 362 -3.37 1.58 -17.86
CA ASP A 362 -3.28 3.00 -17.49
C ASP A 362 -3.26 3.14 -15.97
N GLY A 363 -2.29 2.47 -15.34
CA GLY A 363 -2.29 2.21 -13.90
C GLY A 363 -2.84 0.82 -13.56
N GLY A 364 -2.93 0.52 -12.27
CA GLY A 364 -3.51 -0.71 -11.75
C GLY A 364 -2.75 -1.24 -10.55
N ASN A 365 -3.36 -2.20 -9.88
CA ASN A 365 -2.84 -2.90 -8.71
C ASN A 365 -2.99 -4.41 -8.90
N LEU A 366 -2.40 -5.20 -8.02
CA LEU A 366 -2.44 -6.66 -8.10
C LEU A 366 -2.82 -7.37 -6.79
N TYR A 367 -3.43 -8.54 -6.94
CA TYR A 367 -3.58 -9.54 -5.89
C TYR A 367 -3.08 -10.89 -6.42
N VAL A 368 -2.27 -11.58 -5.62
CA VAL A 368 -1.70 -12.90 -5.96
C VAL A 368 -2.27 -13.94 -5.02
N SER A 369 -3.04 -14.88 -5.58
CA SER A 369 -3.45 -16.12 -4.91
C SER A 369 -2.44 -17.23 -5.17
N ASN A 370 -2.68 -18.43 -4.64
CA ASN A 370 -1.82 -19.61 -4.84
C ASN A 370 -1.71 -20.09 -6.31
N ASP A 371 -2.67 -19.75 -7.15
CA ASP A 371 -2.72 -20.24 -8.55
C ASP A 371 -2.84 -19.09 -9.56
N ASN A 372 -3.18 -17.87 -9.11
CA ASN A 372 -3.61 -16.79 -9.99
C ASN A 372 -3.08 -15.43 -9.54
N ILE A 373 -2.78 -14.60 -10.53
CA ILE A 373 -2.52 -13.17 -10.41
C ILE A 373 -3.74 -12.44 -10.97
N TYR A 374 -4.32 -11.57 -10.15
CA TYR A 374 -5.43 -10.70 -10.50
C TYR A 374 -4.94 -9.27 -10.60
N PHE A 375 -4.81 -8.76 -11.82
CA PHE A 375 -4.49 -7.36 -12.07
C PHE A 375 -5.78 -6.56 -12.21
N TYR A 376 -5.93 -5.48 -11.45
CA TYR A 376 -7.15 -4.68 -11.45
C TYR A 376 -6.90 -3.18 -11.59
N GLU A 377 -7.78 -2.51 -12.33
CA GLU A 377 -7.72 -1.09 -12.65
C GLU A 377 -8.99 -0.40 -12.17
N ASN A 378 -8.86 0.55 -11.25
CA ASN A 378 -9.95 1.46 -10.87
C ASN A 378 -10.06 2.56 -11.94
N VAL A 379 -11.08 2.46 -12.80
CA VAL A 379 -11.33 3.39 -13.91
C VAL A 379 -12.33 4.45 -13.47
N TRP A 380 -11.83 5.65 -13.21
CA TRP A 380 -12.63 6.81 -12.84
C TRP A 380 -13.35 7.40 -14.07
N GLN A 381 -14.67 7.48 -14.02
CA GLN A 381 -15.49 7.97 -15.13
C GLN A 381 -16.03 9.37 -14.84
N TYR A 382 -16.14 10.22 -15.87
CA TYR A 382 -16.72 11.56 -15.73
C TYR A 382 -18.22 11.54 -15.39
N SER A 383 -18.91 10.45 -15.74
CA SER A 383 -20.27 10.19 -15.28
C SER A 383 -20.40 9.99 -13.77
N GLY A 384 -19.28 9.90 -13.03
CA GLY A 384 -19.23 9.61 -11.60
C GLY A 384 -19.47 8.13 -11.27
N LYS A 385 -19.53 7.26 -12.30
CA LYS A 385 -19.69 5.82 -12.13
C LYS A 385 -18.34 5.13 -12.21
N ASP A 386 -17.73 4.90 -11.06
CA ASP A 386 -16.45 4.21 -10.97
C ASP A 386 -16.60 2.74 -11.37
N VAL A 387 -15.62 2.23 -12.10
CA VAL A 387 -15.62 0.84 -12.58
C VAL A 387 -14.26 0.23 -12.33
N THR A 388 -14.22 -0.96 -11.73
CA THR A 388 -13.00 -1.76 -11.65
C THR A 388 -12.97 -2.74 -12.81
N THR A 389 -11.90 -2.76 -13.60
CA THR A 389 -11.63 -3.86 -14.54
C THR A 389 -10.66 -4.85 -13.90
N ILE A 390 -10.86 -6.14 -14.11
CA ILE A 390 -10.04 -7.21 -13.52
C ILE A 390 -9.59 -8.15 -14.63
N ARG A 391 -8.28 -8.42 -14.72
CA ARG A 391 -7.66 -9.35 -15.67
C ARG A 391 -6.94 -10.45 -14.90
N LYS A 392 -7.27 -11.71 -15.20
CA LYS A 392 -6.69 -12.89 -14.55
C LYS A 392 -5.53 -13.46 -15.36
N VAL A 393 -4.42 -13.74 -14.70
CA VAL A 393 -3.28 -14.50 -15.23
C VAL A 393 -3.02 -15.67 -14.29
N SER A 394 -3.24 -16.91 -14.73
CA SER A 394 -2.88 -18.08 -13.94
C SER A 394 -1.39 -18.36 -14.06
N TYR A 395 -0.82 -19.01 -13.05
CA TYR A 395 0.57 -19.46 -13.08
C TYR A 395 0.69 -20.91 -12.61
N GLU A 396 1.63 -21.64 -13.21
CA GLU A 396 1.96 -23.01 -12.82
C GLU A 396 3.41 -23.29 -13.25
N SER A 397 4.27 -23.62 -12.28
CA SER A 397 5.71 -23.85 -12.49
C SER A 397 6.37 -22.72 -13.30
N GLY A 398 6.10 -21.47 -12.89
CA GLY A 398 6.60 -20.27 -13.57
C GLY A 398 5.91 -19.93 -14.90
N LYS A 399 5.02 -20.77 -15.44
CA LYS A 399 4.35 -20.49 -16.71
C LYS A 399 3.12 -19.62 -16.52
N LEU A 400 3.21 -18.37 -16.99
CA LEU A 400 2.10 -17.40 -16.99
C LEU A 400 1.09 -17.66 -18.13
N THR A 401 -0.21 -17.72 -17.83
CA THR A 401 -1.28 -17.88 -18.84
C THR A 401 -2.40 -16.85 -18.60
N ALA A 402 -2.59 -15.94 -19.56
CA ALA A 402 -3.70 -14.98 -19.50
C ALA A 402 -5.05 -15.69 -19.70
N GLY A 403 -6.02 -15.37 -18.85
CA GLY A 403 -7.30 -16.06 -18.77
C GLY A 403 -8.50 -15.14 -18.99
N ALA A 404 -9.41 -15.15 -18.01
CA ALA A 404 -10.62 -14.35 -18.04
C ALA A 404 -10.35 -12.89 -17.69
N GLN A 405 -11.28 -12.02 -18.07
CA GLN A 405 -11.37 -10.66 -17.56
C GLN A 405 -12.83 -10.27 -17.32
N CYS A 406 -13.05 -9.27 -16.47
CA CYS A 406 -14.37 -8.71 -16.23
C CYS A 406 -14.29 -7.23 -15.88
N LYS A 407 -15.46 -6.62 -15.68
CA LYS A 407 -15.62 -5.33 -15.01
C LYS A 407 -16.71 -5.42 -13.95
N ILE A 408 -16.52 -4.73 -12.84
CA ILE A 408 -17.49 -4.58 -11.76
C ILE A 408 -17.69 -3.08 -11.48
N ASP A 409 -18.88 -2.71 -11.04
CA ASP A 409 -19.17 -1.33 -10.63
C ASP A 409 -18.53 -1.07 -9.26
N GLY A 410 -17.96 0.12 -9.07
CA GLY A 410 -17.20 0.52 -7.88
C GLY A 410 -15.68 0.39 -8.02
N TYR A 411 -14.96 0.83 -7.00
CA TYR A 411 -13.50 0.71 -6.89
C TYR A 411 -13.08 -0.21 -5.73
N ILE A 412 -12.02 -0.98 -5.96
CA ILE A 412 -11.36 -1.77 -4.91
C ILE A 412 -10.45 -0.83 -4.11
N ASN A 413 -10.63 -0.79 -2.78
CA ASN A 413 -9.87 0.10 -1.88
C ASN A 413 -8.38 -0.25 -1.85
N ASP A 414 -8.10 -1.51 -1.56
CA ASP A 414 -6.77 -2.05 -1.38
C ASP A 414 -6.81 -3.54 -1.72
N SER A 415 -5.65 -4.17 -1.63
CA SER A 415 -5.56 -5.58 -1.96
C SER A 415 -6.03 -6.48 -0.81
N PHE A 416 -6.48 -5.94 0.34
CA PHE A 416 -7.28 -6.64 1.37
C PHE A 416 -8.76 -6.81 0.98
N SER A 417 -9.23 -5.94 0.08
CA SER A 417 -10.62 -5.89 -0.39
C SER A 417 -10.92 -6.90 -1.51
N ILE A 418 -9.99 -7.81 -1.79
CA ILE A 418 -10.06 -8.86 -2.81
C ILE A 418 -9.40 -10.14 -2.29
N ASP A 419 -9.99 -11.31 -2.53
CA ASP A 419 -9.32 -12.59 -2.25
C ASP A 419 -9.85 -13.74 -3.12
N GLU A 420 -9.09 -14.84 -3.21
CA GLU A 420 -9.52 -16.07 -3.86
C GLU A 420 -9.71 -17.19 -2.84
N TYR A 421 -10.90 -17.81 -2.85
CA TYR A 421 -11.21 -18.92 -1.96
C TYR A 421 -12.09 -19.96 -2.67
N ASP A 422 -11.69 -21.23 -2.61
CA ASP A 422 -12.40 -22.36 -3.20
C ASP A 422 -12.75 -22.15 -4.70
N GLY A 423 -11.83 -21.52 -5.44
CA GLY A 423 -11.98 -21.22 -6.86
C GLY A 423 -12.87 -20.02 -7.20
N TYR A 424 -13.31 -19.23 -6.21
CA TYR A 424 -14.07 -18.00 -6.40
C TYR A 424 -13.25 -16.79 -6.01
N LEU A 425 -13.25 -15.76 -6.87
CA LEU A 425 -12.72 -14.44 -6.54
C LEU A 425 -13.81 -13.65 -5.82
N ARG A 426 -13.50 -13.13 -4.63
CA ARG A 426 -14.44 -12.37 -3.80
C ARG A 426 -13.89 -10.97 -3.64
N VAL A 427 -14.75 -9.98 -3.79
CA VAL A 427 -14.33 -8.58 -3.84
C VAL A 427 -15.33 -7.74 -3.05
N VAL A 428 -14.84 -6.83 -2.23
CA VAL A 428 -15.64 -5.75 -1.66
C VAL A 428 -15.18 -4.42 -2.28
N VAL A 429 -16.13 -3.59 -2.68
CA VAL A 429 -15.87 -2.33 -3.38
C VAL A 429 -16.74 -1.21 -2.82
N THR A 430 -16.25 0.01 -2.97
CA THR A 430 -17.07 1.23 -2.81
C THR A 430 -17.64 1.61 -4.18
N ASP A 431 -18.96 1.78 -4.28
CA ASP A 431 -19.69 2.15 -5.49
C ASP A 431 -20.53 3.41 -5.20
N GLY A 432 -20.01 4.56 -5.58
CA GLY A 432 -20.57 5.87 -5.26
C GLY A 432 -20.58 6.12 -3.75
N ASP A 433 -21.77 6.31 -3.19
CA ASP A 433 -22.02 6.46 -1.76
C ASP A 433 -22.46 5.14 -1.09
N THR A 434 -22.30 4.01 -1.76
CA THR A 434 -22.61 2.69 -1.18
C THR A 434 -21.46 1.73 -1.37
N ASN A 435 -21.63 0.50 -0.87
CA ASN A 435 -20.64 -0.56 -0.98
C ASN A 435 -21.28 -1.81 -1.59
N SER A 436 -20.47 -2.64 -2.24
CA SER A 436 -20.92 -3.89 -2.83
C SER A 436 -19.93 -5.02 -2.56
N VAL A 437 -20.46 -6.23 -2.40
CA VAL A 437 -19.69 -7.48 -2.35
C VAL A 437 -20.00 -8.27 -3.62
N TYR A 438 -18.97 -8.72 -4.32
CA TYR A 438 -19.08 -9.56 -5.51
C TYR A 438 -18.41 -10.91 -5.26
N VAL A 439 -19.03 -11.99 -5.75
CA VAL A 439 -18.43 -13.32 -5.81
C VAL A 439 -18.40 -13.76 -7.28
N LEU A 440 -17.20 -13.91 -7.82
CA LEU A 440 -16.94 -14.21 -9.23
C LEU A 440 -16.37 -15.63 -9.35
N ASN A 441 -16.79 -16.37 -10.37
CA ASN A 441 -16.26 -17.71 -10.63
C ASN A 441 -14.88 -17.67 -11.31
N GLN A 442 -14.33 -18.85 -11.64
CA GLN A 442 -13.02 -18.97 -12.30
C GLN A 442 -12.93 -18.26 -13.66
N GLU A 443 -14.06 -18.08 -14.36
CA GLU A 443 -14.14 -17.30 -15.60
C GLU A 443 -14.49 -15.81 -15.36
N LEU A 444 -14.34 -15.33 -14.11
CA LEU A 444 -14.67 -13.97 -13.67
C LEU A 444 -16.11 -13.54 -13.97
N LYS A 445 -17.05 -14.49 -13.99
CA LYS A 445 -18.48 -14.20 -14.10
C LYS A 445 -19.09 -14.07 -12.71
N GLU A 446 -19.92 -13.05 -12.53
CA GLU A 446 -20.69 -12.84 -11.30
C GLU A 446 -21.54 -14.09 -11.01
N THR A 447 -21.27 -14.71 -9.86
CA THR A 447 -22.01 -15.85 -9.32
C THR A 447 -23.03 -15.41 -8.30
N GLY A 448 -22.67 -14.42 -7.48
CA GLY A 448 -23.53 -13.77 -6.50
C GLY A 448 -22.99 -12.40 -6.13
N SER A 449 -23.86 -11.55 -5.60
CA SER A 449 -23.48 -10.22 -5.12
C SER A 449 -24.41 -9.72 -4.02
N ILE A 450 -23.92 -8.75 -3.25
CA ILE A 450 -24.69 -7.91 -2.35
C ILE A 450 -24.37 -6.47 -2.75
N LYS A 451 -25.39 -5.63 -2.99
CA LYS A 451 -25.20 -4.26 -3.47
C LYS A 451 -25.94 -3.26 -2.59
N GLY A 452 -25.52 -2.00 -2.60
CA GLY A 452 -26.17 -0.92 -1.85
C GLY A 452 -25.98 -1.06 -0.34
N LEU A 453 -24.80 -1.53 0.09
CA LEU A 453 -24.45 -1.70 1.49
C LEU A 453 -23.96 -0.38 2.08
N ALA A 454 -24.38 -0.09 3.32
CA ALA A 454 -23.88 1.02 4.13
C ALA A 454 -23.89 2.36 3.35
N GLU A 455 -25.10 2.89 3.13
CA GLU A 455 -25.31 4.15 2.40
C GLU A 455 -24.61 5.32 3.09
N GLU A 456 -24.00 6.17 2.27
CA GLU A 456 -23.11 7.27 2.61
C GLU A 456 -21.77 6.88 3.29
N GLU A 457 -21.40 5.60 3.30
CA GLU A 457 -20.14 5.09 3.84
C GLU A 457 -19.27 4.45 2.74
N ARG A 458 -17.95 4.40 2.93
CA ARG A 458 -17.00 3.74 2.01
C ARG A 458 -16.28 2.59 2.69
N VAL A 459 -15.87 1.56 1.94
CA VAL A 459 -14.96 0.52 2.45
C VAL A 459 -13.67 1.18 2.92
N TYR A 460 -13.26 0.83 4.13
CA TYR A 460 -12.03 1.35 4.74
C TYR A 460 -10.99 0.26 4.98
N SER A 461 -11.44 -0.92 5.44
CA SER A 461 -10.59 -2.09 5.63
C SER A 461 -11.41 -3.36 5.41
N ALA A 462 -10.78 -4.43 4.98
CA ALA A 462 -11.42 -5.71 4.73
C ALA A 462 -10.53 -6.87 5.17
N ARG A 463 -11.16 -8.02 5.47
CA ARG A 463 -10.47 -9.27 5.75
C ARG A 463 -11.41 -10.43 5.44
N PHE A 464 -11.03 -11.27 4.49
CA PHE A 464 -11.69 -12.54 4.24
C PHE A 464 -11.03 -13.67 5.02
N MET A 465 -11.82 -14.52 5.68
CA MET A 465 -11.38 -15.64 6.50
C MET A 465 -12.22 -16.87 6.20
N GLY A 466 -11.66 -17.79 5.41
CA GLY A 466 -12.36 -19.01 5.01
C GLY A 466 -13.66 -18.66 4.30
N LYS A 467 -14.80 -19.04 4.89
CA LYS A 467 -16.15 -18.80 4.34
C LYS A 467 -16.77 -17.45 4.72
N VAL A 468 -16.09 -16.61 5.50
CA VAL A 468 -16.65 -15.35 5.99
C VAL A 468 -15.80 -14.18 5.50
N GLY A 469 -16.44 -13.10 5.08
CA GLY A 469 -15.80 -11.81 4.84
C GLY A 469 -16.11 -10.83 5.97
N TYR A 470 -15.11 -10.11 6.45
CA TYR A 470 -15.25 -9.01 7.38
C TYR A 470 -14.82 -7.73 6.69
N PHE A 471 -15.54 -6.64 6.88
CA PHE A 471 -15.08 -5.34 6.41
C PHE A 471 -15.63 -4.22 7.27
N VAL A 472 -14.85 -3.16 7.36
CA VAL A 472 -15.18 -1.92 8.04
C VAL A 472 -15.50 -0.91 6.95
N THR A 473 -16.66 -0.28 7.04
CA THR A 473 -16.98 0.93 6.29
C THR A 473 -16.62 2.16 7.13
N PHE A 474 -16.47 3.35 6.54
CA PHE A 474 -16.19 4.55 7.32
C PHE A 474 -16.98 5.78 6.85
N LYS A 475 -17.66 6.43 7.80
CA LYS A 475 -18.12 7.82 7.71
C LYS A 475 -17.84 8.59 9.00
N GLU A 476 -18.18 8.02 10.17
CA GLU A 476 -18.08 8.68 11.51
C GLU A 476 -18.04 7.69 12.71
N THR A 477 -18.89 6.65 12.72
CA THR A 477 -18.95 5.58 13.74
C THR A 477 -19.49 4.33 13.09
N ASP A 478 -18.64 3.34 12.82
CA ASP A 478 -18.94 2.44 11.73
C ASP A 478 -18.96 0.97 12.13
N PRO A 479 -19.83 0.18 11.49
CA PRO A 479 -19.93 -1.24 11.78
C PRO A 479 -18.80 -2.04 11.12
N LEU A 480 -18.21 -2.95 11.89
CA LEU A 480 -17.57 -4.14 11.35
C LEU A 480 -18.68 -5.08 10.84
N PHE A 481 -18.82 -5.19 9.52
CA PHE A 481 -19.74 -6.13 8.89
C PHE A 481 -19.15 -7.55 8.87
N SER A 482 -20.01 -8.55 8.98
CA SER A 482 -19.69 -9.96 8.78
C SER A 482 -20.59 -10.52 7.68
N VAL A 483 -19.98 -11.18 6.69
CA VAL A 483 -20.65 -11.66 5.47
C VAL A 483 -20.39 -13.15 5.29
N ASP A 484 -21.47 -13.93 5.24
CA ASP A 484 -21.41 -15.33 4.84
C ASP A 484 -21.20 -15.43 3.32
N LEU A 485 -20.10 -16.07 2.94
CA LEU A 485 -19.68 -16.34 1.57
C LEU A 485 -19.62 -17.86 1.31
N SER A 486 -20.23 -18.68 2.17
CA SER A 486 -20.21 -20.14 2.06
C SER A 486 -21.02 -20.69 0.89
N ASP A 487 -22.08 -19.99 0.47
CA ASP A 487 -22.81 -20.23 -0.78
C ASP A 487 -22.48 -19.09 -1.77
N PRO A 488 -21.60 -19.32 -2.75
CA PRO A 488 -21.18 -18.31 -3.73
C PRO A 488 -22.33 -17.65 -4.49
N LYS A 489 -23.50 -18.32 -4.60
CA LYS A 489 -24.67 -17.78 -5.31
C LYS A 489 -25.52 -16.87 -4.45
N ASN A 490 -25.44 -17.01 -3.13
CA ASN A 490 -26.29 -16.30 -2.18
C ASN A 490 -25.46 -15.75 -1.01
N PRO A 491 -24.50 -14.85 -1.27
CA PRO A 491 -23.77 -14.17 -0.19
C PRO A 491 -24.72 -13.35 0.68
N LYS A 492 -24.49 -13.30 2.00
CA LYS A 492 -25.40 -12.62 2.94
C LYS A 492 -24.65 -11.89 4.04
N ILE A 493 -25.11 -10.69 4.38
CA ILE A 493 -24.72 -10.05 5.63
C ILE A 493 -25.35 -10.83 6.79
N ILE A 494 -24.50 -11.29 7.71
CA ILE A 494 -24.91 -12.08 8.88
C ILE A 494 -24.69 -11.36 10.20
N GLY A 495 -23.87 -10.30 10.23
CA GLY A 495 -23.61 -9.50 11.41
C GLY A 495 -23.15 -8.08 11.07
N ALA A 496 -23.37 -7.15 12.00
CA ALA A 496 -22.87 -5.78 11.95
C ALA A 496 -22.62 -5.29 13.37
N LEU A 497 -21.35 -5.07 13.73
CA LEU A 497 -20.92 -4.62 15.05
C LEU A 497 -20.45 -3.18 14.97
N LYS A 498 -21.21 -2.22 15.51
CA LYS A 498 -20.78 -0.83 15.60
C LYS A 498 -19.63 -0.68 16.59
N ILE A 499 -18.55 -0.03 16.15
CA ILE A 499 -17.40 0.29 16.98
C ILE A 499 -17.05 1.79 16.87
N PRO A 500 -16.68 2.45 17.97
CA PRO A 500 -16.10 3.78 17.90
C PRO A 500 -14.66 3.69 17.37
N GLY A 501 -14.28 4.64 16.51
CA GLY A 501 -13.03 4.61 15.77
C GLY A 501 -13.08 3.66 14.56
N PHE A 502 -11.91 3.38 13.99
CA PHE A 502 -11.78 2.50 12.83
C PHE A 502 -10.52 1.63 12.93
N SER A 503 -10.57 0.46 12.28
CA SER A 503 -9.39 -0.39 12.10
C SER A 503 -8.82 -0.13 10.71
N ASP A 504 -7.56 0.27 10.64
CA ASP A 504 -6.81 0.32 9.38
C ASP A 504 -6.45 -1.11 8.95
N TYR A 505 -6.10 -1.94 9.92
CA TYR A 505 -5.60 -3.29 9.70
C TYR A 505 -6.35 -4.32 10.54
N LEU A 506 -6.78 -5.40 9.89
CA LEU A 506 -7.43 -6.55 10.50
C LEU A 506 -6.56 -7.81 10.33
N HIS A 507 -6.17 -8.43 11.44
CA HIS A 507 -5.29 -9.59 11.48
C HIS A 507 -5.91 -10.78 12.25
N PRO A 508 -6.05 -11.97 11.64
CA PRO A 508 -6.48 -13.18 12.31
C PRO A 508 -5.58 -13.51 13.49
N TYR A 509 -6.16 -13.73 14.67
CA TYR A 509 -5.40 -14.02 15.89
C TYR A 509 -5.81 -15.39 16.43
N GLY A 510 -5.15 -16.44 15.95
CA GLY A 510 -5.62 -17.82 16.13
C GLY A 510 -6.94 -18.09 15.42
N LYS A 511 -7.73 -19.05 15.92
CA LYS A 511 -8.90 -19.58 15.21
C LYS A 511 -10.16 -18.70 15.28
N ASN A 512 -10.40 -18.09 16.44
CA ASN A 512 -11.69 -17.47 16.78
C ASN A 512 -11.57 -15.99 17.14
N LYS A 513 -10.42 -15.36 16.92
CA LYS A 513 -10.22 -13.95 17.21
C LYS A 513 -9.71 -13.20 15.99
N LEU A 514 -10.05 -11.92 15.94
CA LEU A 514 -9.56 -10.98 14.94
C LEU A 514 -9.03 -9.76 15.67
N LEU A 515 -7.77 -9.42 15.43
CA LEU A 515 -7.11 -8.23 15.95
C LEU A 515 -7.32 -7.07 14.97
N GLY A 516 -7.91 -5.98 15.44
CA GLY A 516 -7.94 -4.70 14.75
C GLY A 516 -6.88 -3.75 15.30
N ILE A 517 -6.10 -3.12 14.41
CA ILE A 517 -5.19 -2.02 14.72
C ILE A 517 -5.61 -0.83 13.87
N GLY A 518 -5.83 0.32 14.50
CA GLY A 518 -6.17 1.56 13.80
C GLY A 518 -6.24 2.74 14.75
N MET A 519 -7.21 3.63 14.56
CA MET A 519 -7.33 4.87 15.34
C MET A 519 -8.62 4.92 16.16
N ASN A 520 -8.50 5.37 17.41
CA ASN A 520 -9.65 5.75 18.22
C ASN A 520 -10.19 7.11 17.78
N VAL A 521 -11.51 7.30 17.87
CA VAL A 521 -12.18 8.56 17.56
C VAL A 521 -13.03 8.97 18.77
N ASP A 522 -12.83 10.20 19.25
CA ASP A 522 -13.71 10.78 20.26
C ASP A 522 -15.02 11.23 19.59
N GLU A 523 -16.12 10.55 19.91
CA GLU A 523 -17.45 10.77 19.32
C GLU A 523 -18.01 12.19 19.53
N LYS A 524 -17.49 12.98 20.47
CA LYS A 524 -17.99 14.34 20.75
C LYS A 524 -17.28 15.39 19.91
N THR A 525 -15.99 15.19 19.68
CA THR A 525 -15.10 16.13 19.01
C THR A 525 -14.82 15.73 17.57
N MET A 526 -15.10 14.48 17.20
CA MET A 526 -14.82 13.89 15.90
C MET A 526 -13.33 13.92 15.54
N SER A 527 -12.44 13.91 16.53
CA SER A 527 -11.00 13.87 16.35
C SER A 527 -10.42 12.54 16.81
N THR A 528 -9.36 12.10 16.13
CA THR A 528 -8.56 10.96 16.56
C THR A 528 -7.74 11.32 17.79
N ASP A 529 -7.73 10.48 18.82
CA ASP A 529 -7.06 10.75 20.10
C ASP A 529 -6.06 9.65 20.55
N GLY A 530 -5.88 8.61 19.72
CA GLY A 530 -4.89 7.56 19.98
C GLY A 530 -4.94 6.42 18.95
N VAL A 531 -3.88 5.61 18.91
CA VAL A 531 -3.89 4.31 18.22
C VAL A 531 -4.70 3.33 19.05
N LYS A 532 -5.65 2.62 18.44
CA LYS A 532 -6.56 1.67 19.08
C LYS A 532 -6.21 0.24 18.66
N LEU A 533 -5.97 -0.63 19.64
CA LEU A 533 -6.05 -2.08 19.47
C LEU A 533 -7.43 -2.56 19.87
N THR A 534 -8.00 -3.47 19.08
CA THR A 534 -9.30 -4.07 19.36
C THR A 534 -9.21 -5.58 19.13
N MET A 535 -9.63 -6.38 20.11
CA MET A 535 -9.80 -7.82 19.91
C MET A 535 -11.27 -8.13 19.70
N PHE A 536 -11.58 -8.77 18.58
CA PHE A 536 -12.93 -9.24 18.24
C PHE A 536 -13.04 -10.75 18.50
N ASP A 537 -14.12 -11.17 19.15
CA ASP A 537 -14.54 -12.57 19.17
C ASP A 537 -15.37 -12.86 17.91
N ILE A 538 -14.82 -13.72 17.05
CA ILE A 538 -15.43 -14.16 15.80
C ILE A 538 -15.82 -15.65 15.83
N SER A 539 -15.89 -16.26 17.02
CA SER A 539 -16.32 -17.66 17.18
C SER A 539 -17.76 -17.92 16.68
N ASP A 540 -18.59 -16.88 16.69
CA ASP A 540 -19.91 -16.82 16.08
C ASP A 540 -19.95 -15.62 15.11
N PRO A 541 -19.74 -15.85 13.80
CA PRO A 541 -19.73 -14.77 12.80
C PRO A 541 -21.05 -14.00 12.65
N GLU A 542 -22.18 -14.56 13.11
CA GLU A 542 -23.46 -13.84 13.13
C GLU A 542 -23.53 -12.83 14.30
N ASN A 543 -22.68 -13.02 15.31
CA ASN A 543 -22.68 -12.26 16.56
C ASN A 543 -21.26 -11.92 17.01
N VAL A 544 -20.51 -11.26 16.12
CA VAL A 544 -19.18 -10.72 16.41
C VAL A 544 -19.26 -9.72 17.55
N LYS A 545 -18.32 -9.81 18.50
CA LYS A 545 -18.27 -8.93 19.67
C LYS A 545 -16.92 -8.25 19.78
N GLU A 546 -16.95 -6.97 20.15
CA GLU A 546 -15.77 -6.27 20.65
C GLU A 546 -15.49 -6.84 22.05
N GLU A 547 -14.45 -7.66 22.18
CA GLU A 547 -14.15 -8.35 23.43
C GLU A 547 -13.38 -7.43 24.38
N GLN A 548 -12.35 -6.77 23.86
CA GLN A 548 -11.54 -5.78 24.58
C GLN A 548 -10.95 -4.75 23.62
N THR A 549 -10.70 -3.55 24.16
CA THR A 549 -10.01 -2.47 23.46
C THR A 549 -8.89 -1.91 24.33
N TYR A 550 -7.87 -1.37 23.68
CA TYR A 550 -6.80 -0.63 24.31
C TYR A 550 -6.45 0.58 23.44
N VAL A 551 -6.45 1.77 24.02
CA VAL A 551 -6.09 3.00 23.31
C VAL A 551 -4.74 3.49 23.84
N ILE A 552 -3.79 3.63 22.93
CA ILE A 552 -2.51 4.29 23.20
C ILE A 552 -2.73 5.80 23.00
N GLU A 553 -3.00 6.49 24.10
CA GLU A 553 -3.28 7.94 24.10
C GLU A 553 -2.06 8.75 23.62
N ASN A 554 -2.32 9.87 22.93
CA ASN A 554 -1.30 10.81 22.41
C ASN A 554 -0.38 10.23 21.32
N VAL A 555 -0.78 9.12 20.70
CA VAL A 555 -0.17 8.56 19.50
C VAL A 555 -1.07 8.89 18.31
N TYR A 556 -0.50 9.43 17.23
CA TYR A 556 -1.27 9.93 16.08
C TYR A 556 -1.08 9.10 14.81
N TYR A 557 -0.17 8.14 14.80
CA TYR A 557 0.12 7.30 13.63
C TYR A 557 0.80 5.99 14.05
N THR A 558 0.61 4.93 13.27
CA THR A 558 1.36 3.68 13.35
C THR A 558 1.77 3.26 11.96
N ASP A 559 2.98 2.71 11.82
CA ASP A 559 3.47 2.23 10.53
C ASP A 559 2.54 1.14 9.92
N VAL A 560 1.78 0.42 10.77
CA VAL A 560 0.84 -0.65 10.38
C VAL A 560 -0.30 -0.16 9.47
N SER A 561 -0.68 1.11 9.56
CA SER A 561 -1.73 1.66 8.70
C SER A 561 -1.27 1.91 7.27
N TYR A 562 0.04 1.85 7.03
CA TYR A 562 0.65 2.04 5.72
C TYR A 562 1.29 0.75 5.18
N ASP A 563 1.93 -0.03 6.06
CA ASP A 563 2.60 -1.28 5.71
C ASP A 563 2.24 -2.34 6.76
N TYR A 564 1.50 -3.37 6.35
CA TYR A 564 1.01 -4.40 7.28
C TYR A 564 2.13 -5.35 7.73
N LYS A 565 3.27 -5.39 7.04
CA LYS A 565 4.47 -6.13 7.47
C LYS A 565 5.17 -5.45 8.65
N ALA A 566 4.83 -4.20 8.95
CA ALA A 566 5.27 -3.53 10.18
C ALA A 566 4.69 -4.17 11.46
N ALA A 567 3.58 -4.91 11.34
CA ALA A 567 2.98 -5.63 12.45
C ALA A 567 3.67 -6.99 12.65
N LEU A 568 4.35 -7.15 13.79
CA LEU A 568 4.78 -8.43 14.31
C LEU A 568 3.62 -9.06 15.08
N VAL A 569 2.98 -10.10 14.56
CA VAL A 569 1.89 -10.79 15.26
C VAL A 569 2.15 -12.29 15.29
N ASP A 570 2.18 -12.84 16.50
CA ASP A 570 2.32 -14.27 16.75
C ASP A 570 1.34 -14.68 17.86
N ALA A 571 0.28 -15.38 17.47
CA ALA A 571 -0.76 -15.81 18.40
C ALA A 571 -0.30 -16.90 19.36
N GLU A 572 0.61 -17.79 18.93
CA GLU A 572 1.12 -18.89 19.77
C GLU A 572 2.05 -18.37 20.88
N LYS A 573 2.90 -17.38 20.57
CA LYS A 573 3.75 -16.68 21.55
C LYS A 573 3.01 -15.61 22.35
N ASN A 574 1.77 -15.31 21.97
CA ASN A 574 0.99 -14.22 22.55
C ASN A 574 1.71 -12.86 22.45
N LEU A 575 2.21 -12.54 21.24
CA LEU A 575 3.01 -11.37 20.95
C LEU A 575 2.39 -10.55 19.83
N ILE A 576 2.20 -9.26 20.08
CA ILE A 576 1.79 -8.25 19.10
C ILE A 576 2.79 -7.11 19.21
N GLY A 577 3.45 -6.71 18.14
CA GLY A 577 4.46 -5.67 18.14
C GLY A 577 4.34 -4.75 16.93
N PHE A 578 4.51 -3.46 17.14
CA PHE A 578 4.51 -2.46 16.06
C PHE A 578 5.08 -1.12 16.55
N ALA A 579 5.52 -0.30 15.59
CA ALA A 579 5.93 1.07 15.86
C ALA A 579 4.76 2.05 15.77
N ALA A 580 4.82 3.10 16.60
CA ALA A 580 3.85 4.19 16.58
C ALA A 580 4.52 5.53 16.90
N ASP A 581 3.94 6.62 16.36
CA ASP A 581 4.48 7.97 16.48
C ASP A 581 3.63 8.82 17.45
N SER A 582 4.32 9.45 18.40
CA SER A 582 3.75 10.34 19.41
C SER A 582 4.41 11.73 19.40
N GLU A 583 3.91 12.68 20.19
CA GLU A 583 4.62 13.96 20.39
C GLU A 583 6.01 13.78 21.03
N GLY A 584 6.22 12.67 21.72
CA GLY A 584 7.47 12.32 22.42
C GLY A 584 8.56 11.80 21.49
N GLY A 585 8.18 11.24 20.34
CA GLY A 585 9.08 10.57 19.41
C GLY A 585 8.40 9.35 18.79
N ARG A 586 9.20 8.53 18.13
CA ARG A 586 8.79 7.24 17.58
C ARG A 586 9.09 6.15 18.61
N GLU A 587 8.13 5.29 18.86
CA GLU A 587 8.19 4.29 19.93
C GLU A 587 7.77 2.91 19.42
N TYR A 588 8.44 1.85 19.88
CA TYR A 588 8.08 0.47 19.58
C TYR A 588 7.30 -0.11 20.75
N TYR A 589 6.11 -0.62 20.47
CA TYR A 589 5.24 -1.23 21.46
C TYR A 589 5.21 -2.74 21.26
N THR A 590 5.14 -3.48 22.37
CA THR A 590 4.68 -4.87 22.34
C THR A 590 3.53 -5.08 23.32
N PHE A 591 2.62 -5.96 22.95
CA PHE A 591 1.46 -6.34 23.72
C PHE A 591 1.34 -7.86 23.78
N SER A 592 0.76 -8.32 24.88
CA SER A 592 0.15 -9.64 24.99
C SER A 592 -1.36 -9.49 25.19
N TYR A 593 -2.12 -10.50 24.84
CA TYR A 593 -3.57 -10.56 25.02
C TYR A 593 -3.99 -11.74 25.89
N ASP A 594 -4.88 -11.51 26.85
CA ASP A 594 -5.54 -12.54 27.65
C ASP A 594 -7.05 -12.27 27.70
N GLU A 595 -7.89 -13.29 27.56
CA GLU A 595 -9.36 -13.11 27.51
C GLU A 595 -9.94 -12.47 28.79
N LYS A 596 -9.26 -12.60 29.94
CA LYS A 596 -9.73 -12.03 31.22
C LYS A 596 -9.12 -10.68 31.52
N GLN A 597 -7.86 -10.47 31.16
CA GLN A 597 -7.11 -9.23 31.46
C GLN A 597 -7.15 -8.22 30.31
N GLY A 598 -7.48 -8.65 29.11
CA GLY A 598 -7.40 -7.87 27.88
C GLY A 598 -5.96 -7.68 27.42
N PHE A 599 -5.73 -6.57 26.70
CA PHE A 599 -4.39 -6.20 26.25
C PHE A 599 -3.52 -5.75 27.43
N THR A 600 -2.30 -6.28 27.49
CA THR A 600 -1.26 -5.81 28.39
C THR A 600 -0.09 -5.32 27.55
N CYS A 601 0.24 -4.04 27.68
CA CYS A 601 1.48 -3.48 27.11
C CYS A 601 2.67 -4.09 27.87
N THR A 602 3.45 -4.91 27.18
CA THR A 602 4.61 -5.62 27.75
C THR A 602 5.91 -4.86 27.56
N MET A 603 6.02 -4.08 26.48
CA MET A 603 7.16 -3.21 26.19
C MET A 603 6.67 -1.92 25.53
N HIS A 604 7.35 -0.83 25.86
CA HIS A 604 7.21 0.44 25.18
C HIS A 604 8.54 1.19 25.28
N GLU A 605 9.28 1.24 24.16
CA GLU A 605 10.65 1.75 24.10
C GLU A 605 10.82 2.76 22.97
N GLU A 606 11.63 3.81 23.19
CA GLU A 606 11.95 4.80 22.17
C GLU A 606 12.77 4.13 21.05
N ILE A 607 12.33 4.28 19.80
CA ILE A 607 13.06 3.75 18.65
C ILE A 607 14.26 4.66 18.38
N ASN A 608 15.45 4.11 18.59
CA ASN A 608 16.69 4.81 18.29
C ASN A 608 16.99 4.67 16.79
N GLY A 609 16.74 5.72 16.01
CA GLY A 609 16.98 5.71 14.58
C GLY A 609 16.32 6.90 13.89
N ASN A 610 16.90 7.36 12.77
CA ASN A 610 16.31 8.41 11.95
C ASN A 610 16.31 7.99 10.49
N SER A 611 15.77 6.79 10.26
CA SER A 611 15.53 6.25 8.93
C SER A 611 14.16 6.69 8.43
N MET A 612 14.01 6.83 7.11
CA MET A 612 12.70 6.91 6.45
C MET A 612 12.07 5.52 6.29
N ARG A 613 12.82 4.45 6.57
CA ARG A 613 12.32 3.07 6.52
C ARG A 613 11.38 2.81 7.70
N ILE A 614 10.45 1.91 7.45
CA ILE A 614 9.47 1.45 8.43
C ILE A 614 10.15 0.53 9.43
N THR A 615 9.78 0.69 10.70
CA THR A 615 10.39 -0.10 11.77
C THR A 615 9.93 -1.54 11.66
N ARG A 616 10.85 -2.50 11.81
CA ARG A 616 10.50 -3.93 11.87
C ARG A 616 10.80 -4.50 13.25
N GLY A 617 9.90 -5.36 13.73
CA GLY A 617 10.17 -6.26 14.85
C GLY A 617 10.35 -7.68 14.34
N ILE A 618 11.45 -8.32 14.72
CA ILE A 618 11.74 -9.72 14.38
C ILE A 618 12.16 -10.41 15.68
N TYR A 619 11.73 -11.64 15.94
CA TYR A 619 12.23 -12.40 17.07
C TYR A 619 13.03 -13.63 16.63
N ILE A 620 14.04 -13.99 17.42
CA ILE A 620 14.72 -15.28 17.40
C ILE A 620 14.75 -15.79 18.84
N GLU A 621 14.17 -16.96 19.04
CA GLU A 621 13.93 -17.67 20.29
C GLU A 621 13.20 -16.78 21.30
N ASP A 622 13.92 -16.36 22.34
CA ASP A 622 13.44 -15.51 23.42
C ASP A 622 13.96 -14.07 23.27
N THR A 623 14.43 -13.66 22.10
CA THR A 623 14.99 -12.33 21.84
C THR A 623 14.23 -11.63 20.71
N LEU A 624 13.71 -10.45 21.00
CA LEU A 624 13.11 -9.52 20.04
C LEU A 624 14.17 -8.54 19.54
N TYR A 625 14.20 -8.29 18.24
CA TYR A 625 15.03 -7.30 17.57
C TYR A 625 14.14 -6.23 16.97
N VAL A 626 14.34 -4.98 17.41
CA VAL A 626 13.70 -3.79 16.83
C VAL A 626 14.70 -3.15 15.88
N ILE A 627 14.32 -3.06 14.61
CA ILE A 627 15.19 -2.67 13.51
C ILE A 627 14.66 -1.35 12.92
N GLN A 628 15.44 -0.29 13.07
CA GLN A 628 15.20 1.00 12.42
C GLN A 628 16.43 1.40 11.61
N GLY A 629 16.46 0.94 10.36
CA GLY A 629 17.53 1.30 9.45
C GLY A 629 18.88 0.72 9.86
N ASN A 630 19.87 1.58 10.12
CA ASN A 630 21.19 1.14 10.59
C ASN A 630 21.27 0.79 12.08
N ILE A 631 20.19 0.92 12.85
CA ILE A 631 20.18 0.62 14.28
C ILE A 631 19.32 -0.61 14.54
N ILE A 632 19.90 -1.57 15.25
CA ILE A 632 19.22 -2.78 15.72
C ILE A 632 19.36 -2.84 17.24
N GLU A 633 18.24 -2.95 17.93
CA GLU A 633 18.18 -3.09 19.38
C GLU A 633 17.56 -4.44 19.74
N ALA A 634 18.21 -5.20 20.63
CA ALA A 634 17.76 -6.51 21.05
C ALA A 634 17.17 -6.46 22.47
N TYR A 635 16.05 -7.12 22.69
CA TYR A 635 15.30 -7.18 23.94
C TYR A 635 14.96 -8.63 24.30
N SER A 636 15.11 -8.98 25.58
CA SER A 636 14.68 -10.28 26.09
C SER A 636 13.14 -10.37 26.11
N LEU A 637 12.52 -11.33 25.45
CA LEU A 637 11.07 -11.56 25.51
C LEU A 637 10.57 -12.05 26.89
N LYS A 638 11.49 -12.41 27.80
CA LYS A 638 11.15 -12.84 29.16
C LYS A 638 10.78 -11.68 30.08
N ASP A 639 11.45 -10.54 29.91
CA ASP A 639 11.31 -9.37 30.79
C ASP A 639 11.38 -8.02 30.06
N PHE A 640 11.39 -8.05 28.73
CA PHE A 640 11.42 -6.91 27.81
C PHE A 640 12.53 -5.89 28.09
N LYS A 641 13.64 -6.35 28.69
CA LYS A 641 14.82 -5.51 28.88
C LYS A 641 15.75 -5.61 27.69
N LYS A 642 16.32 -4.47 27.32
CA LYS A 642 17.39 -4.40 26.33
C LYS A 642 18.57 -5.26 26.75
N VAL A 643 19.02 -6.14 25.86
CA VAL A 643 20.16 -7.05 26.06
C VAL A 643 21.37 -6.72 25.20
N ASP A 644 21.16 -6.07 24.05
CA ASP A 644 22.23 -5.67 23.13
C ASP A 644 21.78 -4.57 22.16
N ASP A 645 22.74 -3.91 21.50
CA ASP A 645 22.49 -3.03 20.35
C ASP A 645 23.69 -2.97 19.41
N ILE A 646 23.42 -2.67 18.13
CA ILE A 646 24.45 -2.46 17.12
C ILE A 646 24.06 -1.32 16.17
N ILE A 647 25.06 -0.59 15.69
CA ILE A 647 24.96 0.42 14.64
C ILE A 647 25.76 -0.08 13.43
N LEU A 648 25.12 -0.17 12.26
CA LEU A 648 25.63 -0.80 11.02
C LEU A 648 26.50 0.09 10.12
#